data_AF-A0A9P6RR32-F1
#
_entry.id   AF-A0A9P6RR32-F1
#
_cell.length_a   1.000
_cell.length_b   1.000
_cell.length_c   1.000
_cell.angle_alpha   90.00
_cell.angle_beta   90.00
_cell.angle_gamma   90.00
#
_symmetry.space_group_name_H-M   'P 1'
#
loop_
_entity.id
_entity.type
_entity.pdbx_description
1 polymer ?
#
loop_
_entity_poly.entity_id
_entity_poly.type
_entity_poly.pdbx_seq_one_letter_code
_entity_poly.pdbx_strand_id
1 'polypeptide(L)'
;MPADQTKIGFKDALNELDDKRIKEIKPLIPPQILMEDLPLSLAAAQTIIIGRQAAEEIIKGRDDRLLVIVGPCSIHDTKAAIEYAHKLKAYAAEAADDLAIIMRVYFEKPRTTVGWKGLINDPQLNNSFQINKGLRVARTLLLDLNEMGVPAGCEFLDTISPQYVGDLVSWGAIGARTTESQVHRELASGLSVPVGFKNGTDGNVGVAIDAIKSASSGHHFLSVTKQGLSAIVSTEGNDSCHVILRGGVKGPNYEEADVKTVADKLTSAKLPARVMVDCSHGNSSKVYSRQMIVAESLSKQLATSDLSGDAIMGVMIESHLKEGRQDIPETGPKSLVYGQSVTDACISWENTVVLLENLREGVRQRRARRSGSAVKIERVKRPGSDSTRQHVQRTLAKYSTRPRSRIWGQREQQQQRQGYGSKQKRDQRQRTEDSDSQDDKDDAADDTFRGTGSRRSRQIDAARVPIEYNPSEVAFVGQVGIGTPNQYFNLEFDIGSADTWVTVAHANCSRNKPCPTQRRAFFPERSTTFEATPALPWNLDFNDGVVVNGTLSTDVVQVAGFVVDRQVMGLASSFKGAKDNGIDGSFGLGPRQLTFHNDPTPIDNLIQTGRMRSEVGVWLGAGNQGGELIFGGRDRGRYYGELSYYNVPKGSAYWSTPVESVTVVSNQPRDDGSGLSTFRTDQIESRIGDNTKQPMVIFDTSTDLIMLPPRVAEQVHQHIHNYFFGLYSGYSLIFGLYTVSCSLGDMETDIWIDLGPPVPMVPDVAPSPSPSKSKTSTVGQRLQGSNSSHTNPASPPPQHPASPPSGPIFKQTPFTTERLDGPQRMRYRISGRDIVRERIPVFGGLMNVCFSGIQASKKEDDDWVFGNIWFMNNYVTLDHHHRQVGIAAAVQS
;
A
#
# COMPACT_ATOMS: atom_id res chain seq x y z
N MET A 1 70.69 -6.47 -28.32
CA MET A 1 69.32 -6.46 -27.78
C MET A 1 68.55 -5.41 -28.54
N PRO A 2 67.44 -5.72 -29.23
CA PRO A 2 66.81 -4.72 -30.07
C PRO A 2 66.12 -3.67 -29.19
N ALA A 3 66.57 -2.44 -29.40
CA ALA A 3 65.98 -1.22 -28.92
C ALA A 3 64.80 -0.87 -29.83
N ASP A 4 63.59 -0.88 -29.28
CA ASP A 4 62.54 0.08 -29.59
C ASP A 4 61.45 -0.03 -28.49
N GLN A 5 61.75 0.46 -27.29
CA GLN A 5 60.69 0.74 -26.32
C GLN A 5 60.03 2.05 -26.73
N THR A 6 59.06 1.92 -27.63
CA THR A 6 58.11 2.99 -27.95
C THR A 6 57.53 3.50 -26.64
N LYS A 7 57.85 4.75 -26.29
CA LYS A 7 57.24 5.43 -25.13
C LYS A 7 55.76 5.56 -25.42
N ILE A 8 54.95 4.68 -24.82
CA ILE A 8 53.49 4.76 -24.86
C ILE A 8 53.09 6.13 -24.30
N GLY A 9 52.29 6.89 -25.06
CA GLY A 9 51.79 8.19 -24.60
C GLY A 9 50.87 8.01 -23.38
N PHE A 10 50.78 9.01 -22.50
CA PHE A 10 49.98 8.90 -21.27
C PHE A 10 48.53 8.48 -21.52
N LYS A 11 47.92 8.94 -22.63
CA LYS A 11 46.56 8.54 -23.04
C LYS A 11 46.46 7.05 -23.41
N ASP A 12 47.44 6.54 -24.15
CA ASP A 12 47.49 5.13 -24.54
C ASP A 12 47.81 4.26 -23.33
N ALA A 13 48.65 4.75 -22.42
CA ALA A 13 48.91 4.10 -21.14
C ALA A 13 47.64 4.07 -20.26
N LEU A 14 46.85 5.15 -20.23
CA LEU A 14 45.60 5.19 -19.48
C LEU A 14 44.60 4.15 -20.03
N ASN A 15 44.47 4.05 -21.36
CA ASN A 15 43.61 3.04 -22.00
C ASN A 15 44.11 1.59 -21.81
N GLU A 16 45.42 1.41 -21.61
CA GLU A 16 46.02 0.11 -21.27
C GLU A 16 45.80 -0.26 -19.79
N LEU A 17 45.69 0.74 -18.91
CA LEU A 17 45.57 0.59 -17.47
C LEU A 17 44.10 0.51 -17.00
N ASP A 18 43.19 1.23 -17.64
CA ASP A 18 41.79 1.34 -17.27
C ASP A 18 40.87 0.92 -18.43
N ASP A 19 39.78 0.22 -18.12
CA ASP A 19 38.75 -0.20 -19.09
C ASP A 19 39.24 -0.96 -20.36
N LYS A 20 40.49 -1.45 -20.39
CA LYS A 20 41.08 -2.15 -21.54
C LYS A 20 40.22 -3.29 -22.14
N ARG A 21 39.41 -3.94 -21.30
CA ARG A 21 38.52 -5.06 -21.70
C ARG A 21 37.03 -4.70 -21.64
N ILE A 22 36.70 -3.42 -21.48
CA ILE A 22 35.33 -2.92 -21.44
C ILE A 22 34.97 -2.41 -22.83
N LYS A 23 34.00 -3.06 -23.46
CA LYS A 23 33.51 -2.67 -24.80
C LYS A 23 32.74 -1.34 -24.74
N GLU A 24 31.90 -1.18 -23.73
CA GLU A 24 31.07 0.01 -23.50
C GLU A 24 30.57 0.03 -22.05
N ILE A 25 30.32 1.22 -21.52
CA ILE A 25 29.59 1.46 -20.26
C ILE A 25 28.41 2.37 -20.60
N LYS A 26 27.20 1.95 -20.22
CA LYS A 26 25.95 2.70 -20.46
C LYS A 26 25.27 3.03 -19.14
N PRO A 27 24.64 4.21 -19.01
CA PRO A 27 23.82 4.53 -17.85
C PRO A 27 22.67 3.54 -17.66
N LEU A 28 22.48 3.11 -16.42
CA LEU A 28 21.33 2.32 -15.98
C LEU A 28 20.31 3.28 -15.32
N ILE A 29 19.02 3.10 -15.59
CA ILE A 29 17.97 3.87 -14.92
C ILE A 29 18.09 3.65 -13.40
N PRO A 30 18.11 4.70 -12.56
CA PRO A 30 18.07 4.53 -11.11
C PRO A 30 16.84 3.74 -10.64
N PRO A 31 16.95 2.88 -9.60
CA PRO A 31 15.80 2.16 -9.06
C PRO A 31 14.60 3.05 -8.69
N GLN A 32 14.88 4.20 -8.07
CA GLN A 32 13.87 5.17 -7.62
C GLN A 32 13.00 5.65 -8.78
N ILE A 33 13.61 6.02 -9.91
CA ILE A 33 12.86 6.48 -11.09
C ILE A 33 11.94 5.38 -11.61
N LEU A 34 12.42 4.13 -11.64
CA LEU A 34 11.59 3.01 -12.06
C LEU A 34 10.44 2.71 -11.08
N MET A 35 10.67 2.91 -9.79
CA MET A 35 9.66 2.74 -8.73
C MET A 35 8.60 3.86 -8.77
N GLU A 36 8.98 5.08 -9.12
CA GLU A 36 8.07 6.22 -9.31
C GLU A 36 7.21 6.02 -10.56
N ASP A 37 7.82 5.59 -11.67
CA ASP A 37 7.10 5.30 -12.92
C ASP A 37 6.14 4.11 -12.81
N LEU A 38 6.51 3.12 -11.99
CA LEU A 38 5.79 1.86 -11.79
C LEU A 38 5.60 1.64 -10.28
N PRO A 39 4.68 2.39 -9.65
CA PRO A 39 4.50 2.37 -8.21
C PRO A 39 3.85 1.07 -7.74
N LEU A 40 4.18 0.70 -6.50
CA LEU A 40 3.53 -0.41 -5.82
C LEU A 40 2.10 -0.01 -5.42
N SER A 41 1.09 -0.73 -5.90
CA SER A 41 -0.29 -0.55 -5.43
C SER A 41 -0.55 -1.30 -4.12
N LEU A 42 -1.59 -0.89 -3.39
CA LEU A 42 -1.97 -1.54 -2.13
C LEU A 42 -2.37 -3.01 -2.33
N ALA A 43 -3.07 -3.33 -3.42
CA ALA A 43 -3.47 -4.69 -3.74
C ALA A 43 -2.23 -5.59 -3.96
N ALA A 44 -1.25 -5.09 -4.73
CA ALA A 44 0.03 -5.78 -4.88
C ALA A 44 0.74 -5.95 -3.54
N ALA A 45 0.81 -4.88 -2.72
CA ALA A 45 1.45 -4.92 -1.40
C ALA A 45 0.82 -5.98 -0.49
N GLN A 46 -0.51 -6.10 -0.47
CA GLN A 46 -1.22 -7.12 0.31
C GLN A 46 -0.86 -8.53 -0.14
N THR A 47 -0.88 -8.79 -1.46
CA THR A 47 -0.46 -10.08 -2.02
C THR A 47 0.96 -10.43 -1.60
N ILE A 48 1.87 -9.46 -1.67
CA ILE A 48 3.28 -9.65 -1.32
C ILE A 48 3.43 -10.00 0.15
N ILE A 49 2.81 -9.21 1.05
CA ILE A 49 2.85 -9.41 2.50
C ILE A 49 2.28 -10.77 2.89
N ILE A 50 1.10 -11.11 2.35
CA ILE A 50 0.46 -12.41 2.60
C ILE A 50 1.35 -13.56 2.12
N GLY A 51 1.95 -13.43 0.93
CA GLY A 51 2.88 -14.42 0.39
C GLY A 51 4.13 -14.62 1.25
N ARG A 52 4.73 -13.51 1.73
CA ARG A 52 5.90 -13.54 2.62
C ARG A 52 5.56 -14.21 3.95
N GLN A 53 4.48 -13.76 4.59
CA GLN A 53 4.01 -14.32 5.86
C GLN A 53 3.71 -15.81 5.73
N ALA A 54 2.97 -16.24 4.70
CA ALA A 54 2.69 -17.65 4.48
C ALA A 54 3.97 -18.49 4.31
N ALA A 55 4.94 -18.00 3.52
CA ALA A 55 6.22 -18.68 3.37
C ALA A 55 7.01 -18.74 4.69
N GLU A 56 7.08 -17.66 5.45
CA GLU A 56 7.74 -17.61 6.77
C GLU A 56 7.12 -18.56 7.78
N GLU A 57 5.78 -18.58 7.89
CA GLU A 57 5.08 -19.46 8.83
C GLU A 57 5.34 -20.93 8.52
N ILE A 58 5.39 -21.32 7.24
CA ILE A 58 5.73 -22.69 6.83
C ILE A 58 7.21 -23.01 7.11
N ILE A 59 8.14 -22.10 6.80
CA ILE A 59 9.58 -22.29 7.06
C ILE A 59 9.85 -22.43 8.57
N LYS A 60 9.16 -21.62 9.38
CA LYS A 60 9.24 -21.65 10.86
C LYS A 60 8.41 -22.80 11.46
N GLY A 61 7.68 -23.54 10.63
CA GLY A 61 6.95 -24.74 11.02
C GLY A 61 5.67 -24.48 11.82
N ARG A 62 5.14 -23.25 11.75
CA ARG A 62 3.89 -22.80 12.39
C ARG A 62 2.66 -22.98 11.51
N ASP A 63 2.87 -23.15 10.21
CA ASP A 63 1.86 -23.56 9.23
C ASP A 63 2.25 -24.94 8.67
N ASP A 64 1.26 -25.82 8.53
CA ASP A 64 1.45 -27.20 8.11
C ASP A 64 1.16 -27.44 6.62
N ARG A 65 0.80 -26.40 5.87
CA ARG A 65 0.70 -26.44 4.42
C ARG A 65 2.06 -26.71 3.77
N LEU A 66 2.05 -27.09 2.51
CA LEU A 66 3.26 -27.23 1.71
C LEU A 66 3.52 -25.93 0.93
N LEU A 67 4.72 -25.36 1.05
CA LEU A 67 5.14 -24.23 0.22
C LEU A 67 5.46 -24.72 -1.20
N VAL A 68 4.83 -24.16 -2.22
CA VAL A 68 4.98 -24.61 -3.60
C VAL A 68 5.45 -23.45 -4.48
N ILE A 69 6.69 -23.55 -4.95
CA ILE A 69 7.26 -22.59 -5.92
C ILE A 69 7.11 -23.19 -7.33
N VAL A 70 6.11 -22.74 -8.10
CA VAL A 70 5.73 -23.37 -9.36
C VAL A 70 5.55 -22.37 -10.49
N GLY A 71 6.10 -22.68 -11.66
CA GLY A 71 5.98 -21.83 -12.85
C GLY A 71 7.10 -22.05 -13.85
N PRO A 72 7.21 -21.20 -14.88
CA PRO A 72 8.19 -21.38 -15.96
C PRO A 72 9.64 -21.45 -15.47
N CYS A 73 10.49 -22.18 -16.20
CA CYS A 73 11.94 -22.18 -15.93
C CYS A 73 12.50 -20.74 -15.96
N SER A 74 12.13 -19.98 -16.99
CA SER A 74 12.35 -18.53 -17.07
C SER A 74 11.24 -17.87 -17.90
N ILE A 75 10.91 -16.61 -17.58
CA ILE A 75 9.91 -15.82 -18.31
C ILE A 75 10.59 -15.10 -19.47
N HIS A 76 10.13 -15.36 -20.69
CA HIS A 76 10.56 -14.65 -21.90
C HIS A 76 9.41 -13.92 -22.62
N ASP A 77 8.16 -14.28 -22.32
CA ASP A 77 6.94 -13.67 -22.84
C ASP A 77 6.01 -13.36 -21.66
N THR A 78 5.77 -12.06 -21.42
CA THR A 78 4.91 -11.60 -20.31
C THR A 78 3.45 -11.98 -20.52
N LYS A 79 2.97 -12.08 -21.76
CA LYS A 79 1.57 -12.46 -22.04
C LYS A 79 1.32 -13.91 -21.64
N ALA A 80 2.21 -14.81 -22.04
CA ALA A 80 2.16 -16.21 -21.62
C ALA A 80 2.28 -16.37 -20.10
N ALA A 81 3.08 -15.51 -19.45
CA ALA A 81 3.22 -15.51 -18.00
C ALA A 81 1.91 -15.12 -17.28
N ILE A 82 1.23 -14.07 -17.75
CA ILE A 82 -0.07 -13.63 -17.22
C ILE A 82 -1.16 -14.70 -17.44
N GLU A 83 -1.20 -15.33 -18.60
CA GLU A 83 -2.15 -16.44 -18.85
C GLU A 83 -1.90 -17.62 -17.92
N TYR A 84 -0.63 -17.99 -17.72
CA TYR A 84 -0.25 -19.01 -16.75
C TYR A 84 -0.67 -18.61 -15.32
N ALA A 85 -0.48 -17.35 -14.94
CA ALA A 85 -0.85 -16.83 -13.62
C ALA A 85 -2.37 -16.87 -13.38
N HIS A 86 -3.21 -16.56 -14.38
CA HIS A 86 -4.66 -16.72 -14.26
C HIS A 86 -5.07 -18.15 -13.96
N LYS A 87 -4.46 -19.11 -14.67
CA LYS A 87 -4.71 -20.54 -14.44
C LYS A 87 -4.22 -20.97 -13.05
N LEU A 88 -3.04 -20.51 -12.64
CA LEU A 88 -2.46 -20.79 -11.32
C LEU A 88 -3.29 -20.22 -10.19
N LYS A 89 -3.78 -18.97 -10.32
CA LYS A 89 -4.64 -18.31 -9.34
C LYS A 89 -5.91 -19.11 -9.07
N ALA A 90 -6.58 -19.56 -10.14
CA ALA A 90 -7.81 -20.33 -10.01
C ALA A 90 -7.58 -21.63 -9.22
N TYR A 91 -6.52 -22.38 -9.56
CA TYR A 91 -6.15 -23.59 -8.83
C TYR A 91 -5.71 -23.30 -7.39
N ALA A 92 -4.92 -22.25 -7.17
CA ALA A 92 -4.40 -21.90 -5.85
C ALA A 92 -5.52 -21.57 -4.85
N ALA A 93 -6.61 -20.94 -5.30
CA ALA A 93 -7.79 -20.68 -4.47
C ALA A 93 -8.43 -21.99 -3.99
N GLU A 94 -8.54 -23.00 -4.85
CA GLU A 94 -9.08 -24.32 -4.49
C GLU A 94 -8.13 -25.11 -3.57
N ALA A 95 -6.83 -24.87 -3.67
CA ALA A 95 -5.78 -25.57 -2.93
C ALA A 95 -5.31 -24.88 -1.63
N ALA A 96 -5.89 -23.73 -1.28
CA ALA A 96 -5.38 -22.83 -0.24
C ALA A 96 -5.25 -23.46 1.16
N ASP A 97 -6.09 -24.45 1.48
CA ASP A 97 -6.04 -25.18 2.74
C ASP A 97 -4.83 -26.14 2.83
N ASP A 98 -4.28 -26.60 1.70
CA ASP A 98 -3.24 -27.62 1.63
C ASP A 98 -1.89 -27.06 1.17
N LEU A 99 -1.92 -26.12 0.23
CA LEU A 99 -0.74 -25.58 -0.45
C LEU A 99 -0.69 -24.04 -0.30
N ALA A 100 0.50 -23.53 0.01
CA ALA A 100 0.81 -22.11 -0.17
C ALA A 100 1.58 -21.96 -1.48
N ILE A 101 0.87 -21.57 -2.55
CA ILE A 101 1.43 -21.49 -3.90
C ILE A 101 2.01 -20.09 -4.16
N ILE A 102 3.26 -20.05 -4.60
CA ILE A 102 3.95 -18.86 -5.09
C ILE A 102 4.40 -19.12 -6.53
N MET A 103 4.06 -18.22 -7.44
CA MET A 103 4.44 -18.34 -8.85
C MET A 103 5.94 -18.16 -9.00
N ARG A 104 6.60 -19.07 -9.72
CA ARG A 104 8.00 -18.94 -10.11
C ARG A 104 8.13 -17.92 -11.25
N VAL A 105 8.76 -16.78 -10.99
CA VAL A 105 8.95 -15.65 -11.93
C VAL A 105 10.45 -15.35 -12.09
N TYR A 106 11.16 -16.23 -12.80
CA TYR A 106 12.61 -16.11 -12.97
C TYR A 106 12.91 -15.43 -14.30
N PHE A 107 13.72 -14.38 -14.31
CA PHE A 107 14.00 -13.62 -15.53
C PHE A 107 15.19 -14.16 -16.31
N GLU A 108 16.11 -14.87 -15.65
CA GLU A 108 17.33 -15.37 -16.27
C GLU A 108 17.61 -16.81 -15.83
N LYS A 109 18.29 -17.55 -16.71
CA LYS A 109 18.90 -18.83 -16.38
C LYS A 109 20.43 -18.69 -16.36
N PRO A 110 21.11 -18.90 -15.23
CA PRO A 110 22.57 -18.85 -15.18
C PRO A 110 23.19 -19.93 -16.07
N ARG A 111 24.05 -19.53 -17.02
CA ARG A 111 24.66 -20.42 -18.03
C ARG A 111 26.18 -20.25 -18.04
N THR A 112 26.90 -21.36 -18.18
CA THR A 112 28.36 -21.39 -18.39
C THR A 112 28.73 -21.36 -19.87
N THR A 113 27.73 -21.40 -20.76
CA THR A 113 27.88 -21.36 -22.23
C THR A 113 27.06 -20.21 -22.81
N VAL A 114 27.31 -19.87 -24.08
CA VAL A 114 26.58 -18.83 -24.81
C VAL A 114 25.08 -19.19 -24.91
N GLY A 115 24.21 -18.20 -24.78
CA GLY A 115 22.76 -18.33 -24.83
C GLY A 115 22.07 -17.04 -24.42
N TRP A 116 20.74 -17.01 -24.57
CA TRP A 116 19.91 -15.87 -24.15
C TRP A 116 20.14 -15.55 -22.67
N LYS A 117 20.28 -14.25 -22.37
CA LYS A 117 20.70 -13.72 -21.06
C LYS A 117 19.54 -13.38 -20.13
N GLY A 118 18.32 -13.73 -20.52
CA GLY A 118 17.12 -13.46 -19.73
C GLY A 118 16.42 -12.16 -20.10
N LEU A 119 15.20 -11.99 -19.56
CA LEU A 119 14.27 -10.91 -19.91
C LEU A 119 14.79 -9.53 -19.51
N ILE A 120 15.47 -9.44 -18.35
CA ILE A 120 16.06 -8.18 -17.92
C ILE A 120 17.20 -7.80 -18.87
N ASN A 121 18.10 -8.73 -19.17
CA ASN A 121 19.26 -8.40 -20.01
C ASN A 121 18.88 -8.18 -21.47
N ASP A 122 18.06 -9.06 -22.07
CA ASP A 122 17.72 -9.04 -23.48
C ASP A 122 16.21 -9.28 -23.70
N PRO A 123 15.35 -8.27 -23.44
CA PRO A 123 13.89 -8.42 -23.46
C PRO A 123 13.30 -8.72 -24.85
N GLN A 124 14.09 -8.57 -25.92
CA GLN A 124 13.65 -8.79 -27.29
C GLN A 124 14.12 -10.13 -27.87
N LEU A 125 14.87 -10.93 -27.10
CA LEU A 125 15.45 -12.21 -27.53
C LEU A 125 16.27 -12.08 -28.83
N ASN A 126 17.00 -10.97 -28.99
CA ASN A 126 17.73 -10.65 -30.22
C ASN A 126 19.16 -10.13 -29.97
N ASN A 127 19.69 -10.32 -28.76
CA ASN A 127 21.01 -9.84 -28.32
C ASN A 127 21.18 -8.31 -28.38
N SER A 128 20.10 -7.54 -28.23
CA SER A 128 20.17 -6.07 -28.23
C SER A 128 20.55 -5.46 -26.89
N PHE A 129 20.49 -6.25 -25.80
CA PHE A 129 20.90 -5.85 -24.46
C PHE A 129 20.22 -4.59 -23.91
N GLN A 130 18.92 -4.43 -24.17
CA GLN A 130 18.12 -3.29 -23.71
C GLN A 130 17.75 -3.41 -22.23
N ILE A 131 18.75 -3.35 -21.34
CA ILE A 131 18.58 -3.62 -19.89
C ILE A 131 17.54 -2.70 -19.24
N ASN A 132 17.55 -1.39 -19.53
CA ASN A 132 16.55 -0.45 -19.01
C ASN A 132 15.12 -0.83 -19.41
N LYS A 133 14.92 -1.32 -20.63
CA LYS A 133 13.62 -1.84 -21.10
C LYS A 133 13.27 -3.13 -20.36
N GLY A 134 14.24 -4.04 -20.21
CA GLY A 134 14.04 -5.31 -19.50
C GLY A 134 13.67 -5.14 -18.04
N LEU A 135 14.28 -4.18 -17.33
CA LEU A 135 13.91 -3.82 -15.96
C LEU A 135 12.47 -3.32 -15.87
N ARG A 136 12.05 -2.44 -16.79
CA ARG A 136 10.65 -1.96 -16.84
C ARG A 136 9.66 -3.09 -17.10
N VAL A 137 9.97 -3.96 -18.06
CA VAL A 137 9.12 -5.13 -18.38
C VAL A 137 9.05 -6.10 -17.20
N ALA A 138 10.17 -6.40 -16.54
CA ALA A 138 10.22 -7.28 -15.38
C ALA A 138 9.43 -6.74 -14.19
N ARG A 139 9.60 -5.44 -13.86
CA ARG A 139 8.85 -4.77 -12.79
C ARG A 139 7.36 -4.72 -13.08
N THR A 140 6.98 -4.36 -14.31
CA THR A 140 5.56 -4.34 -14.73
C THR A 140 4.91 -5.71 -14.56
N LEU A 141 5.56 -6.78 -15.03
CA LEU A 141 5.03 -8.13 -14.86
C LEU A 141 4.83 -8.49 -13.38
N LEU A 142 5.80 -8.17 -12.52
CA LEU A 142 5.67 -8.46 -11.09
C LEU A 142 4.56 -7.65 -10.43
N LEU A 143 4.34 -6.39 -10.83
CA LEU A 143 3.19 -5.61 -10.39
C LEU A 143 1.89 -6.28 -10.82
N ASP A 144 1.72 -6.53 -12.12
CA ASP A 144 0.51 -7.15 -12.69
C ASP A 144 0.14 -8.46 -11.96
N LEU A 145 1.14 -9.32 -11.70
CA LEU A 145 0.97 -10.58 -10.98
C LEU A 145 0.52 -10.37 -9.52
N ASN A 146 1.14 -9.44 -8.81
CA ASN A 146 0.77 -9.18 -7.42
C ASN A 146 -0.59 -8.48 -7.31
N GLU A 147 -0.92 -7.55 -8.22
CA GLU A 147 -2.23 -6.89 -8.27
C GLU A 147 -3.37 -7.86 -8.52
N MET A 148 -3.13 -8.86 -9.37
CA MET A 148 -4.09 -9.93 -9.58
C MET A 148 -4.11 -10.97 -8.45
N GLY A 149 -3.38 -10.80 -7.35
CA GLY A 149 -3.42 -11.70 -6.20
C GLY A 149 -2.53 -12.94 -6.29
N VAL A 150 -1.50 -12.92 -7.16
CA VAL A 150 -0.58 -14.05 -7.36
C VAL A 150 0.82 -13.66 -6.83
N PRO A 151 1.26 -14.18 -5.68
CA PRO A 151 2.58 -13.87 -5.16
C PRO A 151 3.69 -14.45 -6.05
N ALA A 152 4.79 -13.71 -6.20
CA ALA A 152 5.90 -14.05 -7.08
C ALA A 152 7.17 -14.47 -6.31
N GLY A 153 7.85 -15.49 -6.81
CA GLY A 153 9.14 -15.97 -6.33
C GLY A 153 10.24 -15.84 -7.38
N CYS A 154 11.38 -15.27 -7.01
CA CYS A 154 12.48 -14.94 -7.93
C CYS A 154 13.82 -15.56 -7.47
N GLU A 155 14.76 -15.68 -8.40
CA GLU A 155 16.18 -15.96 -8.08
C GLU A 155 16.99 -14.67 -8.21
N PHE A 156 17.82 -14.40 -7.21
CA PHE A 156 18.67 -13.22 -7.15
C PHE A 156 20.09 -13.59 -7.60
N LEU A 157 20.48 -13.08 -8.77
CA LEU A 157 21.72 -13.44 -9.47
C LEU A 157 22.87 -12.46 -9.27
N ASP A 158 22.55 -11.27 -8.78
CA ASP A 158 23.48 -10.17 -8.56
C ASP A 158 22.98 -9.28 -7.41
N THR A 159 23.80 -8.32 -6.98
CA THR A 159 23.52 -7.44 -5.83
C THR A 159 22.86 -6.11 -6.18
N ILE A 160 22.51 -5.89 -7.45
CA ILE A 160 21.95 -4.64 -7.98
C ILE A 160 20.48 -4.81 -8.37
N SER A 161 20.15 -5.84 -9.14
CA SER A 161 18.77 -6.13 -9.58
C SER A 161 17.73 -6.23 -8.45
N PRO A 162 18.05 -6.72 -7.22
CA PRO A 162 17.10 -6.71 -6.11
C PRO A 162 16.61 -5.30 -5.75
N GLN A 163 17.40 -4.24 -6.02
CA GLN A 163 16.98 -2.86 -5.74
C GLN A 163 15.82 -2.40 -6.62
N TYR A 164 15.59 -3.03 -7.77
CA TYR A 164 14.56 -2.67 -8.75
C TYR A 164 13.25 -3.44 -8.61
N VAL A 165 13.33 -4.68 -8.12
CA VAL A 165 12.19 -5.61 -8.13
C VAL A 165 11.96 -6.34 -6.81
N GLY A 166 12.90 -6.26 -5.86
CA GLY A 166 12.85 -7.04 -4.62
C GLY A 166 11.66 -6.67 -3.72
N ASP A 167 11.12 -5.46 -3.84
CA ASP A 167 9.88 -5.03 -3.19
C ASP A 167 8.65 -5.84 -3.65
N LEU A 168 8.68 -6.41 -4.87
CA LEU A 168 7.58 -7.14 -5.50
C LEU A 168 7.68 -8.67 -5.38
N VAL A 169 8.63 -9.16 -4.58
CA VAL A 169 8.91 -10.59 -4.42
C VAL A 169 8.42 -11.06 -3.05
N SER A 170 7.81 -12.24 -3.00
CA SER A 170 7.36 -12.90 -1.76
C SER A 170 8.31 -13.99 -1.27
N TRP A 171 9.16 -14.54 -2.15
CA TRP A 171 10.12 -15.59 -1.83
C TRP A 171 11.34 -15.53 -2.76
N GLY A 172 12.54 -15.73 -2.23
CA GLY A 172 13.80 -15.63 -2.96
C GLY A 172 14.55 -16.96 -3.05
N ALA A 173 15.34 -17.14 -4.11
CA ALA A 173 16.34 -18.21 -4.21
C ALA A 173 17.75 -17.68 -4.48
N ILE A 174 18.73 -18.34 -3.89
CA ILE A 174 20.14 -18.27 -4.30
C ILE A 174 20.50 -19.58 -5.01
N GLY A 175 21.01 -19.42 -6.24
CA GLY A 175 21.32 -20.53 -7.12
C GLY A 175 22.50 -21.38 -6.65
N ALA A 176 22.56 -22.63 -7.13
CA ALA A 176 23.59 -23.60 -6.73
C ALA A 176 25.04 -23.15 -7.02
N ARG A 177 25.23 -22.21 -7.95
CA ARG A 177 26.56 -21.65 -8.31
C ARG A 177 26.94 -20.43 -7.47
N THR A 178 25.99 -19.82 -6.77
CA THR A 178 26.18 -18.62 -5.96
C THR A 178 25.95 -18.87 -4.46
N THR A 179 25.47 -20.04 -4.06
CA THR A 179 25.33 -20.44 -2.64
C THR A 179 26.64 -20.33 -1.83
N GLU A 180 27.79 -20.61 -2.46
CA GLU A 180 29.12 -20.44 -1.81
C GLU A 180 29.64 -19.01 -1.88
N SER A 181 29.03 -18.13 -2.69
CA SER A 181 29.47 -16.75 -2.85
C SER A 181 29.15 -15.95 -1.59
N GLN A 182 30.20 -15.40 -0.97
CA GLN A 182 30.07 -14.55 0.21
C GLN A 182 29.12 -13.37 -0.03
N VAL A 183 29.29 -12.67 -1.16
CA VAL A 183 28.45 -11.52 -1.53
C VAL A 183 26.97 -11.88 -1.66
N HIS A 184 26.63 -13.11 -2.09
CA HIS A 184 25.23 -13.55 -2.16
C HIS A 184 24.66 -13.94 -0.79
N ARG A 185 25.50 -14.41 0.14
CA ARG A 185 25.10 -14.65 1.54
C ARG A 185 24.83 -13.34 2.26
N GLU A 186 25.69 -12.34 2.01
CA GLU A 186 25.53 -10.96 2.50
C GLU A 186 24.26 -10.33 1.92
N LEU A 187 24.02 -10.46 0.61
CA LEU A 187 22.76 -10.04 0.00
C LEU A 187 21.55 -10.68 0.68
N ALA A 188 21.55 -12.01 0.81
CA ALA A 188 20.44 -12.75 1.40
C ALA A 188 20.12 -12.33 2.84
N SER A 189 21.13 -11.91 3.61
CA SER A 189 20.96 -11.39 4.97
C SER A 189 20.17 -10.08 5.05
N GLY A 190 20.05 -9.33 3.94
CA GLY A 190 19.32 -8.07 3.86
C GLY A 190 18.05 -8.12 3.01
N LEU A 191 17.72 -9.28 2.42
CA LEU A 191 16.50 -9.42 1.62
C LEU A 191 15.26 -9.48 2.53
N SER A 192 14.23 -8.71 2.19
CA SER A 192 12.95 -8.67 2.93
C SER A 192 12.03 -9.87 2.64
N VAL A 193 12.58 -10.98 2.17
CA VAL A 193 11.86 -12.21 1.81
C VAL A 193 12.54 -13.43 2.42
N PRO A 194 11.82 -14.54 2.64
CA PRO A 194 12.45 -15.82 2.90
C PRO A 194 13.33 -16.25 1.72
N VAL A 195 14.50 -16.83 2.02
CA VAL A 195 15.50 -17.19 1.00
C VAL A 195 15.84 -18.67 1.04
N GLY A 196 15.69 -19.35 -0.10
CA GLY A 196 16.13 -20.72 -0.28
C GLY A 196 17.52 -20.82 -0.91
N PHE A 197 18.45 -21.51 -0.24
CA PHE A 197 19.79 -21.79 -0.76
C PHE A 197 19.83 -23.19 -1.38
N LYS A 198 20.14 -23.26 -2.69
CA LYS A 198 20.33 -24.55 -3.38
C LYS A 198 21.61 -25.23 -2.92
N ASN A 199 21.58 -26.56 -2.76
CA ASN A 199 22.81 -27.34 -2.59
C ASN A 199 23.75 -27.16 -3.80
N GLY A 200 25.06 -27.35 -3.59
CA GLY A 200 26.08 -27.23 -4.62
C GLY A 200 25.82 -28.15 -5.82
N THR A 201 26.35 -27.80 -6.99
CA THR A 201 26.09 -28.57 -8.23
C THR A 201 26.58 -30.02 -8.17
N ASP A 202 27.52 -30.32 -7.28
CA ASP A 202 28.06 -31.65 -6.97
C ASP A 202 27.19 -32.46 -5.98
N GLY A 203 26.12 -31.86 -5.44
CA GLY A 203 25.26 -32.44 -4.42
C GLY A 203 25.62 -32.03 -2.98
N ASN A 204 26.63 -31.20 -2.76
CA ASN A 204 27.05 -30.81 -1.42
C ASN A 204 26.00 -29.91 -0.74
N VAL A 205 25.43 -30.37 0.37
CA VAL A 205 24.44 -29.60 1.15
C VAL A 205 25.09 -28.72 2.22
N GLY A 206 26.34 -29.02 2.62
CA GLY A 206 27.06 -28.25 3.63
C GLY A 206 27.16 -26.76 3.28
N VAL A 207 27.35 -26.47 1.99
CA VAL A 207 27.49 -25.10 1.49
C VAL A 207 26.21 -24.27 1.63
N ALA A 208 25.04 -24.93 1.55
CA ALA A 208 23.75 -24.30 1.78
C ALA A 208 23.49 -24.09 3.28
N ILE A 209 23.91 -25.04 4.13
CA ILE A 209 23.84 -24.91 5.59
C ILE A 209 24.71 -23.75 6.08
N ASP A 210 25.93 -23.62 5.56
CA ASP A 210 26.83 -22.52 5.88
C ASP A 210 26.28 -21.18 5.38
N ALA A 211 25.64 -21.17 4.21
CA ALA A 211 24.98 -19.99 3.67
C ALA A 211 23.82 -19.53 4.56
N ILE A 212 22.98 -20.44 5.07
CA ILE A 212 21.89 -20.11 6.00
C ILE A 212 22.44 -19.49 7.29
N LYS A 213 23.47 -20.10 7.88
CA LYS A 213 24.12 -19.55 9.09
C LYS A 213 24.69 -18.16 8.83
N SER A 214 25.38 -17.99 7.72
CA SER A 214 25.94 -16.69 7.32
C SER A 214 24.83 -15.66 7.14
N ALA A 215 23.78 -15.98 6.37
CA ALA A 215 22.67 -15.06 6.08
C ALA A 215 21.88 -14.68 7.34
N SER A 216 21.86 -15.51 8.39
CA SER A 216 21.18 -15.20 9.66
C SER A 216 21.86 -14.11 10.52
N SER A 217 23.05 -13.64 10.12
CA SER A 217 23.81 -12.60 10.81
C SER A 217 23.83 -11.30 10.00
N GLY A 218 24.07 -10.17 10.65
CA GLY A 218 24.27 -8.89 9.97
C GLY A 218 25.61 -8.80 9.23
N HIS A 219 25.62 -8.14 8.07
CA HIS A 219 26.76 -8.00 7.17
C HIS A 219 26.92 -6.58 6.64
N HIS A 220 28.06 -6.33 6.00
CA HIS A 220 28.31 -5.11 5.21
C HIS A 220 28.79 -5.49 3.81
N PHE A 221 28.15 -4.99 2.76
CA PHE A 221 28.55 -5.27 1.38
C PHE A 221 28.29 -4.10 0.44
N LEU A 222 28.91 -4.13 -0.74
CA LEU A 222 28.77 -3.08 -1.75
C LEU A 222 27.54 -3.35 -2.63
N SER A 223 26.70 -2.34 -2.80
CA SER A 223 25.54 -2.34 -3.69
C SER A 223 25.27 -0.91 -4.19
N VAL A 224 24.03 -0.62 -4.58
CA VAL A 224 23.57 0.71 -5.00
C VAL A 224 22.41 1.18 -4.13
N THR A 225 22.31 2.49 -3.90
CA THR A 225 21.12 3.11 -3.32
C THR A 225 19.94 3.09 -4.30
N LYS A 226 18.75 3.47 -3.83
CA LYS A 226 17.60 3.68 -4.73
C LYS A 226 17.86 4.77 -5.78
N GLN A 227 18.72 5.74 -5.49
CA GLN A 227 19.14 6.78 -6.43
C GLN A 227 20.21 6.30 -7.44
N GLY A 228 20.64 5.04 -7.37
CA GLY A 228 21.61 4.45 -8.31
C GLY A 228 23.08 4.77 -7.98
N LEU A 229 23.38 5.30 -6.79
CA LEU A 229 24.74 5.58 -6.34
C LEU A 229 25.35 4.36 -5.66
N SER A 230 26.63 4.10 -5.87
CA SER A 230 27.33 3.04 -5.11
C SER A 230 27.27 3.31 -3.61
N ALA A 231 27.00 2.28 -2.82
CA ALA A 231 26.82 2.39 -1.38
C ALA A 231 27.31 1.16 -0.63
N ILE A 232 27.59 1.38 0.66
CA ILE A 232 27.79 0.33 1.66
C ILE A 232 26.43 0.02 2.26
N VAL A 233 25.97 -1.22 2.11
CA VAL A 233 24.72 -1.72 2.71
C VAL A 233 25.05 -2.46 3.99
N SER A 234 24.36 -2.13 5.08
CA SER A 234 24.43 -2.83 6.36
C SER A 234 23.13 -3.61 6.58
N THR A 235 23.21 -4.87 7.01
CA THR A 235 22.06 -5.77 7.17
C THR A 235 21.93 -6.27 8.60
N GLU A 236 20.73 -6.70 8.98
CA GLU A 236 20.44 -7.24 10.34
C GLU A 236 20.52 -8.77 10.41
N GLY A 237 20.50 -9.45 9.26
CA GLY A 237 20.37 -10.90 9.17
C GLY A 237 18.96 -11.33 8.77
N ASN A 238 18.87 -12.48 8.12
CA ASN A 238 17.62 -13.08 7.65
C ASN A 238 17.41 -14.44 8.32
N ASP A 239 16.47 -14.50 9.26
CA ASP A 239 16.14 -15.69 10.05
C ASP A 239 15.24 -16.70 9.31
N SER A 240 14.83 -16.37 8.08
CA SER A 240 13.85 -17.12 7.28
C SER A 240 14.49 -17.80 6.08
N CYS A 241 15.75 -18.23 6.24
CA CYS A 241 16.50 -18.96 5.23
C CYS A 241 16.31 -20.49 5.36
N HIS A 242 16.31 -21.23 4.24
CA HIS A 242 16.14 -22.69 4.21
C HIS A 242 16.95 -23.36 3.08
N VAL A 243 17.09 -24.69 3.14
CA VAL A 243 17.82 -25.49 2.12
C VAL A 243 16.87 -25.89 0.99
N ILE A 244 17.36 -25.85 -0.25
CA ILE A 244 16.73 -26.45 -1.44
C ILE A 244 17.57 -27.63 -1.95
N LEU A 245 16.99 -28.83 -1.95
CA LEU A 245 17.55 -30.05 -2.52
C LEU A 245 17.21 -30.14 -4.00
N ARG A 246 18.22 -30.13 -4.88
CA ARG A 246 18.07 -30.02 -6.34
C ARG A 246 18.83 -31.06 -7.16
N GLY A 247 19.28 -32.11 -6.48
CA GLY A 247 20.22 -33.12 -6.98
C GLY A 247 21.62 -32.55 -7.16
N GLY A 248 22.48 -33.34 -7.80
CA GLY A 248 23.82 -32.94 -8.18
C GLY A 248 24.41 -33.86 -9.25
N VAL A 249 25.70 -33.68 -9.54
CA VAL A 249 26.44 -34.59 -10.44
C VAL A 249 26.39 -36.04 -9.96
N LYS A 250 26.28 -36.27 -8.64
CA LYS A 250 26.17 -37.60 -8.03
C LYS A 250 24.80 -38.27 -8.22
N GLY A 251 23.80 -37.55 -8.73
CA GLY A 251 22.44 -38.03 -8.93
C GLY A 251 21.39 -37.19 -8.19
N PRO A 252 20.11 -37.64 -8.24
CA PRO A 252 19.03 -37.07 -7.45
C PRO A 252 19.28 -37.14 -5.94
N ASN A 253 18.64 -36.26 -5.17
CA ASN A 253 18.70 -36.21 -3.71
C ASN A 253 17.33 -35.89 -3.07
N TYR A 254 16.24 -36.45 -3.63
CA TYR A 254 14.87 -36.25 -3.16
C TYR A 254 14.28 -37.46 -2.43
N GLU A 255 14.97 -38.60 -2.43
CA GLU A 255 14.47 -39.81 -1.78
C GLU A 255 14.53 -39.67 -0.27
N GLU A 256 13.75 -40.49 0.44
CA GLU A 256 13.61 -40.42 1.89
C GLU A 256 14.95 -40.42 2.65
N ALA A 257 15.90 -41.26 2.24
CA ALA A 257 17.21 -41.34 2.87
C ALA A 257 18.02 -40.03 2.72
N ASP A 258 17.88 -39.33 1.59
CA ASP A 258 18.54 -38.06 1.35
C ASP A 258 17.93 -36.95 2.22
N VAL A 259 16.60 -36.86 2.21
CA VAL A 259 15.84 -35.89 3.02
C VAL A 259 16.17 -36.06 4.51
N LYS A 260 16.15 -37.30 5.01
CA LYS A 260 16.50 -37.61 6.40
C LYS A 260 17.94 -37.21 6.72
N THR A 261 18.89 -37.54 5.85
CA THR A 261 20.31 -37.18 6.04
C THR A 261 20.49 -35.66 6.14
N VAL A 262 19.74 -34.89 5.35
CA VAL A 262 19.80 -33.42 5.40
C VAL A 262 19.12 -32.87 6.64
N ALA A 263 17.97 -33.41 7.03
CA ALA A 263 17.29 -33.05 8.27
C ALA A 263 18.18 -33.28 9.50
N ASP A 264 18.91 -34.41 9.55
CA ASP A 264 19.86 -34.73 10.61
C ASP A 264 21.04 -33.73 10.63
N LYS A 265 21.54 -33.31 9.46
CA LYS A 265 22.58 -32.27 9.34
C LYS A 265 22.10 -30.89 9.78
N LEU A 266 20.87 -30.50 9.42
CA LEU A 266 20.26 -29.24 9.86
C LEU A 266 20.09 -29.22 11.38
N THR A 267 19.59 -30.31 11.96
CA THR A 267 19.46 -30.47 13.42
C THR A 267 20.82 -30.36 14.11
N SER A 268 21.85 -31.05 13.58
CA SER A 268 23.21 -30.98 14.10
C SER A 268 23.81 -29.57 14.00
N ALA A 269 23.38 -28.80 13.00
CA ALA A 269 23.74 -27.40 12.79
C ALA A 269 22.90 -26.41 13.62
N LYS A 270 21.97 -26.90 14.45
CA LYS A 270 21.00 -26.10 15.24
C LYS A 270 20.07 -25.22 14.37
N LEU A 271 19.76 -25.70 13.18
CA LEU A 271 18.80 -25.08 12.27
C LEU A 271 17.49 -25.90 12.24
N PRO A 272 16.35 -25.29 11.88
CA PRO A 272 15.12 -26.03 11.64
C PRO A 272 15.35 -27.16 10.63
N ALA A 273 14.93 -28.38 10.96
CA ALA A 273 15.05 -29.55 10.10
C ALA A 273 13.96 -29.53 9.01
N ARG A 274 13.99 -28.48 8.17
CA ARG A 274 12.99 -28.19 7.15
C ARG A 274 13.69 -27.99 5.80
N VAL A 275 13.22 -28.68 4.77
CA VAL A 275 13.81 -28.68 3.43
C VAL A 275 12.77 -28.42 2.35
N MET A 276 13.17 -27.67 1.33
CA MET A 276 12.47 -27.60 0.06
C MET A 276 13.11 -28.58 -0.93
N VAL A 277 12.31 -29.26 -1.76
CA VAL A 277 12.82 -30.16 -2.81
C VAL A 277 12.45 -29.64 -4.20
N ASP A 278 13.45 -29.37 -5.03
CA ASP A 278 13.32 -29.02 -6.45
C ASP A 278 13.10 -30.30 -7.26
N CYS A 279 11.91 -30.46 -7.83
CA CYS A 279 11.53 -31.63 -8.61
C CYS A 279 12.25 -31.70 -9.97
N SER A 280 12.76 -30.57 -10.46
CA SER A 280 13.40 -30.44 -11.77
C SER A 280 14.92 -30.73 -11.68
N HIS A 281 15.72 -30.15 -12.57
CA HIS A 281 17.17 -30.11 -12.49
C HIS A 281 17.85 -31.47 -12.25
N GLY A 282 18.72 -31.58 -11.24
CA GLY A 282 19.44 -32.82 -10.94
C GLY A 282 18.50 -33.94 -10.49
N ASN A 283 17.41 -33.59 -9.80
CA ASN A 283 16.41 -34.55 -9.32
C ASN A 283 15.60 -35.17 -10.46
N SER A 284 15.27 -34.40 -11.48
CA SER A 284 14.67 -34.92 -12.72
C SER A 284 15.68 -35.58 -13.67
N SER A 285 16.97 -35.57 -13.35
CA SER A 285 18.06 -35.89 -14.29
C SER A 285 17.98 -35.08 -15.60
N LYS A 286 17.47 -33.83 -15.52
CA LYS A 286 17.14 -32.94 -16.65
C LYS A 286 16.10 -33.50 -17.63
N VAL A 287 15.27 -34.46 -17.19
CA VAL A 287 14.14 -35.00 -17.96
C VAL A 287 12.85 -34.48 -17.34
N TYR A 288 12.24 -33.46 -17.96
CA TYR A 288 11.11 -32.72 -17.37
C TYR A 288 9.94 -33.60 -16.93
N SER A 289 9.65 -34.70 -17.64
CA SER A 289 8.58 -35.64 -17.29
C SER A 289 8.85 -36.41 -15.99
N ARG A 290 10.12 -36.53 -15.56
CA ARG A 290 10.47 -37.16 -14.28
C ARG A 290 10.09 -36.31 -13.07
N GLN A 291 9.75 -35.04 -13.24
CA GLN A 291 9.20 -34.22 -12.14
C GLN A 291 7.97 -34.89 -11.51
N MET A 292 7.16 -35.62 -12.29
CA MET A 292 6.00 -36.38 -11.80
C MET A 292 6.42 -37.50 -10.83
N ILE A 293 7.52 -38.19 -11.13
CA ILE A 293 8.06 -39.29 -10.30
C ILE A 293 8.62 -38.73 -9.00
N VAL A 294 9.33 -37.60 -9.08
CA VAL A 294 9.86 -36.91 -7.89
C VAL A 294 8.70 -36.48 -6.98
N ALA A 295 7.67 -35.84 -7.53
CA ALA A 295 6.50 -35.42 -6.77
C ALA A 295 5.72 -36.60 -6.17
N GLU A 296 5.65 -37.74 -6.86
CA GLU A 296 5.05 -38.96 -6.31
C GLU A 296 5.85 -39.52 -5.12
N SER A 297 7.19 -39.54 -5.20
CA SER A 297 8.03 -39.92 -4.06
C SER A 297 7.81 -38.97 -2.87
N LEU A 298 7.78 -37.66 -3.11
CA LEU A 298 7.56 -36.67 -2.07
C LEU A 298 6.16 -36.76 -1.44
N SER A 299 5.12 -37.00 -2.25
CA SER A 299 3.76 -37.24 -1.74
C SER A 299 3.70 -38.47 -0.83
N LYS A 300 4.34 -39.58 -1.23
CA LYS A 300 4.47 -40.78 -0.38
C LYS A 300 5.21 -40.48 0.92
N GLN A 301 6.30 -39.72 0.87
CA GLN A 301 7.05 -39.31 2.07
C GLN A 301 6.21 -38.43 3.00
N LEU A 302 5.40 -37.50 2.48
CA LEU A 302 4.49 -36.69 3.29
C LEU A 302 3.48 -37.56 4.06
N ALA A 303 2.98 -38.62 3.39
CA ALA A 303 2.01 -39.56 3.92
C ALA A 303 2.56 -40.53 4.97
N THR A 304 3.84 -40.91 4.90
CA THR A 304 4.47 -41.87 5.83
C THR A 304 4.84 -41.23 7.18
N SER A 305 4.89 -42.04 8.24
CA SER A 305 5.10 -41.59 9.62
C SER A 305 6.56 -41.36 10.01
N ASP A 306 7.49 -41.64 9.10
CA ASP A 306 8.93 -41.58 9.39
C ASP A 306 9.45 -40.15 9.17
N LEU A 307 10.53 -39.77 9.87
CA LEU A 307 10.97 -38.37 10.07
C LEU A 307 11.13 -37.50 8.80
N SER A 308 11.23 -38.12 7.61
CA SER A 308 11.44 -37.44 6.33
C SER A 308 10.25 -36.54 5.93
N GLY A 309 9.01 -37.01 6.08
CA GLY A 309 7.81 -36.29 5.65
C GLY A 309 7.51 -35.00 6.41
N ASP A 310 7.92 -34.93 7.69
CA ASP A 310 7.81 -33.71 8.49
C ASP A 310 8.91 -32.69 8.17
N ALA A 311 10.04 -33.15 7.62
CA ALA A 311 11.11 -32.28 7.17
C ALA A 311 10.77 -31.58 5.84
N ILE A 312 9.94 -32.17 4.98
CA ILE A 312 9.55 -31.56 3.70
C ILE A 312 8.57 -30.39 3.96
N MET A 313 9.08 -29.16 3.84
CA MET A 313 8.30 -27.93 4.01
C MET A 313 7.82 -27.35 2.68
N GLY A 314 8.47 -27.71 1.57
CA GLY A 314 8.09 -27.19 0.28
C GLY A 314 8.69 -27.92 -0.91
N VAL A 315 8.24 -27.54 -2.10
CA VAL A 315 8.71 -28.05 -3.38
C VAL A 315 8.91 -26.94 -4.40
N MET A 316 9.77 -27.19 -5.40
CA MET A 316 9.94 -26.32 -6.56
C MET A 316 9.71 -27.11 -7.85
N ILE A 317 8.89 -26.56 -8.76
CA ILE A 317 8.41 -27.23 -9.98
C ILE A 317 8.59 -26.29 -11.18
N GLU A 318 9.15 -26.81 -12.27
CA GLU A 318 9.26 -26.09 -13.54
C GLU A 318 8.12 -26.54 -14.48
N SER A 319 7.15 -25.65 -14.68
CA SER A 319 5.95 -25.88 -15.48
C SER A 319 5.59 -24.68 -16.35
N HIS A 320 4.90 -24.93 -17.46
CA HIS A 320 4.46 -23.87 -18.38
C HIS A 320 3.12 -24.26 -19.01
N LEU A 321 2.49 -23.35 -19.75
CA LEU A 321 1.30 -23.64 -20.56
C LEU A 321 1.50 -24.88 -21.47
N LYS A 322 2.67 -25.02 -22.11
CA LYS A 322 3.06 -26.19 -22.91
C LYS A 322 4.31 -26.84 -22.36
N GLU A 323 4.36 -28.17 -22.46
CA GLU A 323 5.53 -28.94 -22.03
C GLU A 323 6.74 -28.79 -22.94
N GLY A 324 7.89 -29.29 -22.48
CA GLY A 324 9.13 -29.31 -23.23
C GLY A 324 9.84 -27.96 -23.23
N ARG A 325 10.74 -27.80 -24.20
CA ARG A 325 11.48 -26.57 -24.48
C ARG A 325 11.61 -26.36 -25.98
N GLN A 326 11.97 -25.15 -26.37
CA GLN A 326 12.35 -24.79 -27.72
C GLN A 326 13.62 -23.94 -27.73
N ASP A 327 14.31 -23.92 -28.87
CA ASP A 327 15.45 -23.05 -29.11
C ASP A 327 14.98 -21.73 -29.74
N ILE A 328 15.69 -20.63 -29.46
CA ILE A 328 15.42 -19.33 -30.09
C ILE A 328 16.01 -19.38 -31.51
N PRO A 329 15.21 -19.25 -32.58
CA PRO A 329 15.71 -19.28 -33.95
C PRO A 329 16.58 -18.06 -34.25
N GLU A 330 17.49 -18.19 -35.22
CA GLU A 330 18.31 -17.05 -35.70
C GLU A 330 17.46 -15.89 -36.22
N THR A 331 16.26 -16.19 -36.75
CA THR A 331 15.29 -15.19 -37.25
C THR A 331 14.56 -14.44 -36.14
N GLY A 332 14.82 -14.75 -34.87
CA GLY A 332 14.24 -14.11 -33.69
C GLY A 332 12.96 -14.77 -33.17
N PRO A 333 12.23 -14.10 -32.25
CA PRO A 333 11.17 -14.74 -31.45
C PRO A 333 9.85 -14.97 -32.19
N LYS A 334 9.67 -14.49 -33.44
CA LYS A 334 8.37 -14.50 -34.15
C LYS A 334 7.80 -15.91 -34.38
N SER A 335 8.65 -16.92 -34.50
CA SER A 335 8.24 -18.31 -34.72
C SER A 335 8.28 -19.17 -33.47
N LEU A 336 8.46 -18.57 -32.28
CA LEU A 336 8.40 -19.32 -31.02
C LEU A 336 6.98 -19.81 -30.77
N VAL A 337 6.88 -21.06 -30.33
CA VAL A 337 5.65 -21.65 -29.86
C VAL A 337 5.22 -20.93 -28.58
N TYR A 338 4.07 -20.25 -28.65
CA TYR A 338 3.51 -19.54 -27.50
C TYR A 338 3.33 -20.48 -26.30
N GLY A 339 3.76 -20.02 -25.12
CA GLY A 339 3.61 -20.75 -23.87
C GLY A 339 4.55 -21.93 -23.67
N GLN A 340 5.65 -22.03 -24.42
CA GLN A 340 6.67 -23.08 -24.26
C GLN A 340 8.04 -22.48 -23.90
N SER A 341 8.73 -23.06 -22.93
CA SER A 341 10.01 -22.57 -22.40
C SER A 341 11.12 -22.46 -23.45
N VAL A 342 11.93 -21.40 -23.40
CA VAL A 342 13.16 -21.25 -24.22
C VAL A 342 14.44 -21.68 -23.46
N THR A 343 14.31 -22.06 -22.19
CA THR A 343 15.41 -22.51 -21.33
C THR A 343 15.30 -23.99 -21.02
N ASP A 344 15.19 -24.39 -19.75
CA ASP A 344 15.00 -25.80 -19.39
C ASP A 344 13.56 -26.23 -19.71
N ALA A 345 13.40 -27.52 -20.00
CA ALA A 345 12.11 -28.09 -20.36
C ALA A 345 11.16 -28.14 -19.16
N CYS A 346 9.90 -27.77 -19.38
CA CYS A 346 8.86 -27.71 -18.35
C CYS A 346 7.81 -28.80 -18.55
N ILE A 347 7.06 -29.17 -17.50
CA ILE A 347 5.80 -29.93 -17.67
C ILE A 347 4.69 -29.01 -18.18
N SER A 348 3.65 -29.58 -18.82
CA SER A 348 2.48 -28.81 -19.28
C SER A 348 1.59 -28.38 -18.13
N TRP A 349 0.63 -27.49 -18.40
CA TRP A 349 -0.37 -27.06 -17.43
C TRP A 349 -1.20 -28.24 -16.90
N GLU A 350 -1.58 -29.17 -17.77
CA GLU A 350 -2.38 -30.35 -17.40
C GLU A 350 -1.61 -31.24 -16.42
N ASN A 351 -0.34 -31.50 -16.71
CA ASN A 351 0.54 -32.27 -15.80
C ASN A 351 0.83 -31.50 -14.51
N THR A 352 0.83 -30.16 -14.55
CA THR A 352 0.99 -29.32 -13.36
C THR A 352 -0.15 -29.55 -12.38
N VAL A 353 -1.40 -29.54 -12.85
CA VAL A 353 -2.58 -29.80 -12.01
C VAL A 353 -2.52 -31.20 -11.40
N VAL A 354 -2.20 -32.23 -12.20
CA VAL A 354 -2.06 -33.61 -11.71
C VAL A 354 -0.99 -33.72 -10.63
N LEU A 355 0.16 -33.08 -10.84
CA LEU A 355 1.27 -33.06 -9.88
C LEU A 355 0.85 -32.38 -8.57
N LEU A 356 0.23 -31.21 -8.66
CA LEU A 356 -0.19 -30.45 -7.48
C LEU A 356 -1.27 -31.19 -6.68
N GLU A 357 -2.22 -31.88 -7.33
CA GLU A 357 -3.22 -32.69 -6.64
C GLU A 357 -2.61 -33.88 -5.90
N ASN A 358 -1.59 -34.52 -6.48
CA ASN A 358 -0.84 -35.57 -5.79
C ASN A 358 -0.17 -35.03 -4.51
N LEU A 359 0.43 -33.84 -4.56
CA LEU A 359 1.03 -33.22 -3.39
C LEU A 359 0.00 -32.80 -2.33
N ARG A 360 -1.17 -32.28 -2.75
CA ARG A 360 -2.29 -31.96 -1.85
C ARG A 360 -2.72 -33.19 -1.06
N GLU A 361 -2.85 -34.33 -1.73
CA GLU A 361 -3.21 -35.58 -1.09
C GLU A 361 -2.14 -36.00 -0.06
N GLY A 362 -0.85 -35.88 -0.39
CA GLY A 362 0.24 -36.10 0.57
C GLY A 362 0.15 -35.21 1.82
N VAL A 363 -0.19 -33.92 1.67
CA VAL A 363 -0.40 -32.99 2.80
C VAL A 363 -1.59 -33.40 3.67
N ARG A 364 -2.71 -33.79 3.05
CA ARG A 364 -3.90 -34.26 3.79
C ARG A 364 -3.61 -35.53 4.58
N GLN A 365 -2.86 -36.47 3.98
CA GLN A 365 -2.43 -37.67 4.67
C GLN A 365 -1.47 -37.35 5.83
N ARG A 366 -0.56 -36.38 5.66
CA ARG A 366 0.28 -35.83 6.74
C ARG A 366 -0.56 -35.31 7.92
N ARG A 367 -1.64 -34.58 7.66
CA ARG A 367 -2.56 -34.10 8.71
C ARG A 367 -3.31 -35.23 9.40
N ALA A 368 -3.81 -36.18 8.63
CA ALA A 368 -4.53 -37.34 9.15
C ALA A 368 -3.65 -38.15 10.11
N ARG A 369 -2.38 -38.41 9.75
CA ARG A 369 -1.44 -39.13 10.63
C ARG A 369 -1.14 -38.35 11.92
N ARG A 370 -0.91 -37.03 11.84
CA ARG A 370 -0.64 -36.18 13.02
C ARG A 370 -1.83 -36.15 13.98
N SER A 371 -3.05 -36.14 13.45
CA SER A 371 -4.28 -36.18 14.23
C SER A 371 -4.50 -37.57 14.87
N GLY A 372 -4.13 -38.65 14.17
CA GLY A 372 -4.21 -40.03 14.67
C GLY A 372 -3.17 -40.36 15.77
N SER A 373 -2.00 -39.73 15.76
CA SER A 373 -0.97 -39.88 16.80
C SER A 373 -1.30 -39.19 18.13
N ALA A 374 -2.28 -38.26 18.15
CA ALA A 374 -2.67 -37.54 19.36
C ALA A 374 -3.50 -38.39 20.37
N VAL A 375 -3.84 -39.65 20.03
CA VAL A 375 -4.59 -40.58 20.91
C VAL A 375 -3.69 -41.72 21.38
N LYS A 376 -2.61 -41.42 22.12
CA LYS A 376 -1.84 -42.40 22.91
C LYS A 376 -0.94 -41.70 23.92
N ILE A 377 -1.53 -41.00 24.89
CA ILE A 377 -0.82 -40.67 26.14
C ILE A 377 -1.42 -41.56 27.24
N GLU A 378 -0.67 -42.62 27.58
CA GLU A 378 -0.91 -43.40 28.79
C GLU A 378 -0.82 -42.48 30.02
N ARG A 379 -1.87 -42.49 30.85
CA ARG A 379 -1.88 -41.85 32.16
C ARG A 379 -0.81 -42.50 33.04
N VAL A 380 0.36 -41.86 33.13
CA VAL A 380 1.29 -42.08 34.23
C VAL A 380 0.66 -41.49 35.50
N LYS A 381 0.32 -42.36 36.45
CA LYS A 381 -0.12 -41.99 37.81
C LYS A 381 0.97 -41.17 38.50
N ARG A 382 0.64 -39.96 38.97
CA ARG A 382 1.32 -39.32 40.10
C ARG A 382 0.37 -39.27 41.30
N PRO A 383 0.83 -39.60 42.51
CA PRO A 383 0.01 -39.59 43.72
C PRO A 383 -0.07 -38.20 44.35
N GLY A 384 -1.27 -37.86 44.84
CA GLY A 384 -1.54 -37.05 46.04
C GLY A 384 -1.31 -35.54 45.98
N SER A 385 -2.39 -34.76 46.08
CA SER A 385 -2.71 -34.08 47.35
C SER A 385 -4.01 -33.28 47.23
N ASP A 386 -4.93 -33.63 48.13
CA ASP A 386 -6.12 -32.88 48.49
C ASP A 386 -5.79 -31.45 48.89
N SER A 387 -6.48 -30.48 48.29
CA SER A 387 -7.19 -29.43 49.03
C SER A 387 -7.82 -28.46 48.02
N THR A 388 -8.94 -27.86 48.42
CA THR A 388 -9.59 -26.73 47.73
C THR A 388 -10.63 -27.08 46.65
N ARG A 389 -11.51 -28.06 46.95
CA ARG A 389 -12.80 -28.21 46.25
C ARG A 389 -13.98 -28.31 47.22
N GLN A 390 -14.04 -27.37 48.17
CA GLN A 390 -15.22 -27.07 48.98
C GLN A 390 -15.47 -25.56 48.99
N HIS A 391 -16.02 -24.98 47.91
CA HIS A 391 -16.73 -23.69 48.06
C HIS A 391 -17.74 -23.23 47.00
N VAL A 392 -18.11 -23.97 45.96
CA VAL A 392 -19.03 -23.37 44.93
C VAL A 392 -20.07 -24.34 44.38
N GLN A 393 -20.72 -25.14 45.24
CA GLN A 393 -21.88 -25.95 44.84
C GLN A 393 -23.01 -25.92 45.88
N ARG A 394 -23.45 -24.72 46.24
CA ARG A 394 -24.77 -24.46 46.80
C ARG A 394 -25.30 -23.16 46.19
N THR A 395 -26.61 -23.10 45.96
CA THR A 395 -27.39 -21.96 45.40
C THR A 395 -27.24 -21.84 43.87
N LEU A 396 -28.18 -22.16 42.97
CA LEU A 396 -29.63 -22.33 43.04
C LEU A 396 -30.11 -23.20 41.86
N ALA A 397 -30.78 -24.32 42.17
CA ALA A 397 -31.87 -24.82 41.37
C ALA A 397 -33.16 -24.41 42.10
N LYS A 398 -34.00 -23.57 41.49
CA LYS A 398 -35.35 -23.28 41.97
C LYS A 398 -36.21 -22.70 40.83
N TYR A 399 -37.28 -23.43 40.49
CA TYR A 399 -38.45 -23.08 39.65
C TYR A 399 -38.20 -23.06 38.13
N SER A 400 -38.53 -24.07 37.31
CA SER A 400 -39.74 -24.87 37.05
C SER A 400 -40.85 -24.13 36.26
N THR A 401 -41.12 -24.50 35.00
CA THR A 401 -42.28 -25.29 34.53
C THR A 401 -42.51 -25.17 33.00
N ARG A 402 -43.03 -26.26 32.41
CA ARG A 402 -43.38 -26.58 30.98
C ARG A 402 -44.80 -26.04 30.59
N PRO A 403 -45.51 -26.44 29.48
CA PRO A 403 -45.18 -27.11 28.18
C PRO A 403 -45.94 -26.62 26.88
N ARG A 404 -45.40 -27.04 25.70
CA ARG A 404 -46.02 -27.62 24.44
C ARG A 404 -47.26 -27.03 23.71
N SER A 405 -47.14 -26.93 22.38
CA SER A 405 -48.03 -27.49 21.30
C SER A 405 -47.33 -27.38 19.92
N ARG A 406 -47.02 -28.42 19.12
CA ARG A 406 -47.77 -29.40 18.28
C ARG A 406 -48.41 -28.88 16.95
N ILE A 407 -47.79 -29.31 15.83
CA ILE A 407 -48.33 -29.89 14.56
C ILE A 407 -48.82 -28.97 13.41
N TRP A 408 -48.47 -29.42 12.19
CA TRP A 408 -49.02 -29.27 10.81
C TRP A 408 -47.93 -28.76 9.86
N GLY A 409 -47.66 -29.28 8.66
CA GLY A 409 -48.28 -30.30 7.81
C GLY A 409 -47.63 -30.20 6.41
N GLN A 410 -47.58 -31.31 5.68
CA GLN A 410 -46.92 -31.53 4.39
C GLN A 410 -47.47 -30.69 3.21
N ARG A 411 -46.70 -30.54 2.11
CA ARG A 411 -46.84 -31.23 0.79
C ARG A 411 -46.62 -30.32 -0.45
N GLU A 412 -45.98 -30.94 -1.46
CA GLU A 412 -46.17 -30.78 -2.93
C GLU A 412 -45.73 -29.48 -3.63
N GLN A 413 -45.35 -29.44 -4.90
CA GLN A 413 -44.80 -30.39 -5.88
C GLN A 413 -44.40 -29.54 -7.11
N GLN A 414 -43.39 -30.04 -7.84
CA GLN A 414 -43.10 -29.89 -9.27
C GLN A 414 -43.98 -28.98 -10.16
N GLN A 415 -43.30 -28.19 -10.99
CA GLN A 415 -43.40 -28.05 -12.46
C GLN A 415 -42.55 -26.82 -12.86
N GLN A 416 -41.95 -26.64 -14.02
CA GLN A 416 -41.53 -27.47 -15.15
C GLN A 416 -40.67 -26.52 -16.02
N ARG A 417 -39.52 -27.03 -16.50
CA ARG A 417 -38.85 -26.75 -17.79
C ARG A 417 -39.52 -25.75 -18.76
N GLN A 418 -38.69 -24.86 -19.30
CA GLN A 418 -38.37 -24.64 -20.74
C GLN A 418 -37.39 -23.44 -20.79
N GLY A 419 -36.20 -23.43 -21.40
CA GLY A 419 -35.69 -24.21 -22.51
C GLY A 419 -35.84 -23.41 -23.80
N TYR A 420 -34.88 -22.53 -24.13
CA TYR A 420 -34.57 -22.14 -25.52
C TYR A 420 -33.14 -21.61 -25.61
N GLY A 421 -32.30 -22.35 -26.33
CA GLY A 421 -31.03 -21.88 -26.85
C GLY A 421 -31.10 -21.80 -28.37
N SER A 422 -30.36 -20.86 -28.96
CA SER A 422 -29.90 -20.87 -30.36
C SER A 422 -28.90 -19.71 -30.53
N LYS A 423 -27.61 -20.00 -30.68
CA LYS A 423 -26.86 -20.17 -31.94
C LYS A 423 -26.56 -18.86 -32.69
N GLN A 424 -25.28 -18.50 -32.62
CA GLN A 424 -24.37 -18.13 -33.73
C GLN A 424 -24.92 -17.29 -34.90
N LYS A 425 -24.26 -16.14 -35.17
CA LYS A 425 -23.42 -16.02 -36.37
C LYS A 425 -22.50 -14.80 -36.34
N ARG A 426 -21.31 -15.04 -36.88
CA ARG A 426 -20.26 -14.10 -37.32
C ARG A 426 -20.84 -13.06 -38.30
N ASP A 427 -20.24 -11.87 -38.30
CA ASP A 427 -19.75 -11.29 -39.53
C ASP A 427 -18.46 -10.49 -39.29
N GLN A 428 -17.42 -10.88 -40.01
CA GLN A 428 -16.19 -10.13 -40.26
C GLN A 428 -16.46 -9.15 -41.40
N ARG A 429 -15.99 -7.91 -41.27
CA ARG A 429 -15.55 -7.11 -42.42
C ARG A 429 -14.22 -6.45 -42.13
N GLN A 430 -13.21 -6.89 -42.88
CA GLN A 430 -11.97 -6.18 -43.15
C GLN A 430 -12.27 -4.89 -43.92
N ARG A 431 -11.54 -3.81 -43.63
CA ARG A 431 -10.95 -2.96 -44.67
C ARG A 431 -9.66 -2.33 -44.15
N THR A 432 -8.76 -2.23 -45.10
CA THR A 432 -7.33 -2.01 -45.09
C THR A 432 -6.93 -0.54 -44.91
N GLU A 433 -5.70 -0.41 -44.43
CA GLU A 433 -4.70 0.65 -44.59
C GLU A 433 -4.92 1.60 -45.78
N ASP A 434 -4.69 2.89 -45.55
CA ASP A 434 -3.70 3.64 -46.32
C ASP A 434 -3.15 4.82 -45.49
N SER A 435 -1.84 4.98 -45.64
CA SER A 435 -0.94 5.99 -45.09
C SER A 435 -1.15 7.36 -45.74
N ASP A 436 -0.91 8.43 -44.99
CA ASP A 436 0.02 9.47 -45.45
C ASP A 436 0.56 10.32 -44.29
N SER A 437 1.87 10.46 -44.32
CA SER A 437 2.74 11.32 -43.53
C SER A 437 2.59 12.80 -43.90
N GLN A 438 2.73 13.70 -42.93
CA GLN A 438 3.83 14.68 -42.90
C GLN A 438 3.72 15.65 -41.72
N ASP A 439 4.87 15.77 -41.03
CA ASP A 439 5.50 16.98 -40.50
C ASP A 439 4.65 18.00 -39.72
N ASP A 440 4.92 18.10 -38.41
CA ASP A 440 5.33 19.37 -37.82
C ASP A 440 6.26 19.14 -36.62
N LYS A 441 7.41 19.82 -36.69
CA LYS A 441 8.48 19.88 -35.69
C LYS A 441 8.27 21.10 -34.79
N ASP A 442 9.02 21.08 -33.68
CA ASP A 442 9.45 22.22 -32.87
C ASP A 442 8.43 22.75 -31.83
N ASP A 443 8.56 22.32 -30.58
CA ASP A 443 9.33 23.06 -29.55
C ASP A 443 9.15 22.43 -28.16
N ALA A 444 10.24 21.84 -27.67
CA ALA A 444 10.42 21.47 -26.28
C ALA A 444 11.00 22.66 -25.51
N ALA A 445 10.33 23.11 -24.45
CA ALA A 445 10.89 24.04 -23.48
C ALA A 445 11.07 23.32 -22.13
N ASP A 446 12.31 22.91 -21.92
CA ASP A 446 12.98 22.69 -20.65
C ASP A 446 12.88 23.95 -19.77
N ASP A 447 12.45 23.82 -18.52
CA ASP A 447 12.57 24.90 -17.52
C ASP A 447 13.03 24.31 -16.19
N THR A 448 14.34 24.07 -16.12
CA THR A 448 15.07 23.74 -14.90
C THR A 448 15.24 24.99 -14.03
N PHE A 449 14.73 24.92 -12.80
CA PHE A 449 14.78 25.99 -11.80
C PHE A 449 16.22 26.23 -11.29
N ARG A 450 16.95 27.16 -11.91
CA ARG A 450 18.13 27.83 -11.32
C ARG A 450 18.10 29.33 -11.61
N GLY A 451 17.96 30.12 -10.55
CA GLY A 451 18.10 31.57 -10.62
C GLY A 451 18.23 32.20 -9.24
N THR A 452 19.46 32.56 -8.88
CA THR A 452 19.82 33.37 -7.71
C THR A 452 19.27 34.79 -7.81
N GLY A 453 18.59 35.26 -6.75
CA GLY A 453 18.51 36.67 -6.35
C GLY A 453 17.50 37.57 -7.06
N SER A 454 16.36 37.83 -6.41
CA SER A 454 15.80 39.18 -6.16
C SER A 454 14.41 39.07 -5.51
N ARG A 455 14.23 39.76 -4.38
CA ARG A 455 12.98 39.91 -3.65
C ARG A 455 11.91 40.60 -4.51
N ARG A 456 10.89 39.84 -4.93
CA ARG A 456 9.46 40.22 -4.97
C ARG A 456 8.69 39.01 -5.51
N SER A 457 7.87 38.38 -4.67
CA SER A 457 6.95 37.32 -5.10
C SER A 457 6.06 37.88 -6.22
N ARG A 458 5.94 37.16 -7.33
CA ARG A 458 4.76 37.31 -8.19
C ARG A 458 3.53 37.06 -7.31
N GLN A 459 2.47 37.83 -7.48
CA GLN A 459 1.21 37.58 -6.80
C GLN A 459 0.67 36.26 -7.35
N ILE A 460 0.78 35.19 -6.57
CA ILE A 460 0.26 33.86 -6.89
C ILE A 460 -1.15 33.83 -6.31
N ASP A 461 -2.17 33.75 -7.16
CA ASP A 461 -3.56 33.74 -6.70
C ASP A 461 -3.93 32.39 -6.06
N ALA A 462 -3.42 31.28 -6.59
CA ALA A 462 -3.55 29.94 -6.04
C ALA A 462 -2.40 29.02 -6.48
N ALA A 463 -2.05 28.03 -5.66
CA ALA A 463 -1.00 27.06 -5.98
C ALA A 463 -1.30 25.66 -5.42
N ARG A 464 -0.71 24.64 -6.05
CA ARG A 464 -0.94 23.22 -5.73
C ARG A 464 0.25 22.62 -4.99
N VAL A 465 -0.04 21.75 -4.03
CA VAL A 465 0.94 20.91 -3.33
C VAL A 465 0.52 19.45 -3.49
N PRO A 466 1.30 18.62 -4.19
CA PRO A 466 1.07 17.18 -4.16
C PRO A 466 1.36 16.67 -2.75
N ILE A 467 0.48 15.80 -2.25
CA ILE A 467 0.62 15.13 -0.95
C ILE A 467 0.59 13.61 -1.15
N GLU A 468 1.43 12.90 -0.41
CA GLU A 468 1.55 11.45 -0.46
C GLU A 468 0.90 10.84 0.78
N TYR A 469 0.26 9.68 0.61
CA TYR A 469 -0.29 8.94 1.74
C TYR A 469 0.83 8.12 2.42
N ASN A 470 1.01 8.36 3.72
CA ASN A 470 1.93 7.61 4.57
C ASN A 470 1.15 6.50 5.32
N PRO A 471 1.34 5.22 4.96
CA PRO A 471 0.59 4.11 5.56
C PRO A 471 1.01 3.80 7.01
N SER A 472 2.19 4.25 7.45
CA SER A 472 2.72 3.96 8.79
C SER A 472 2.04 4.79 9.89
N GLU A 473 1.56 5.98 9.54
CA GLU A 473 0.79 6.87 10.44
C GLU A 473 -0.62 7.18 9.94
N VAL A 474 -1.02 6.67 8.76
CA VAL A 474 -2.30 7.02 8.13
C VAL A 474 -2.40 8.55 7.97
N ALA A 475 -1.37 9.16 7.38
CA ALA A 475 -1.19 10.61 7.31
C ALA A 475 -0.89 11.07 5.88
N PHE A 476 -1.26 12.30 5.53
CA PHE A 476 -0.90 12.89 4.24
C PHE A 476 0.26 13.88 4.39
N VAL A 477 1.32 13.63 3.63
CA VAL A 477 2.61 14.28 3.81
C VAL A 477 2.99 15.01 2.54
N GLY A 478 3.54 16.22 2.66
CA GLY A 478 4.10 16.91 1.51
C GLY A 478 5.28 17.81 1.88
N GLN A 479 5.90 18.40 0.87
CA GLN A 479 7.17 19.09 1.04
C GLN A 479 6.98 20.56 1.42
N VAL A 480 7.67 20.98 2.49
CA VAL A 480 7.71 22.37 2.98
C VAL A 480 9.16 22.81 3.15
N GLY A 481 9.49 24.01 2.67
CA GLY A 481 10.81 24.62 2.85
C GLY A 481 10.82 25.54 4.07
N ILE A 482 11.88 25.48 4.89
CA ILE A 482 12.06 26.35 6.06
C ILE A 482 13.48 26.91 6.07
N GLY A 483 13.62 28.23 6.27
CA GLY A 483 14.89 28.93 6.40
C GLY A 483 15.46 29.51 5.11
N THR A 484 16.55 30.27 5.23
CA THR A 484 17.24 30.89 4.08
C THR A 484 18.74 30.54 4.07
N PRO A 485 19.23 29.69 3.15
CA PRO A 485 18.48 28.96 2.11
C PRO A 485 17.52 27.91 2.70
N ASN A 486 16.50 27.53 1.92
CA ASN A 486 15.50 26.55 2.36
C ASN A 486 16.14 25.21 2.74
N GLN A 487 15.76 24.71 3.91
CA GLN A 487 15.86 23.32 4.32
C GLN A 487 14.50 22.67 4.08
N TYR A 488 14.43 21.58 3.31
CA TYR A 488 13.15 20.96 2.94
C TYR A 488 12.80 19.79 3.85
N PHE A 489 11.53 19.74 4.27
CA PHE A 489 10.96 18.75 5.18
C PHE A 489 9.69 18.13 4.59
N ASN A 490 9.41 16.88 4.97
CA ASN A 490 8.20 16.16 4.64
C ASN A 490 7.29 16.30 5.86
N LEU A 491 6.40 17.29 5.79
CA LEU A 491 5.50 17.61 6.89
C LEU A 491 4.15 16.98 6.63
N GLU A 492 3.57 16.46 7.70
CA GLU A 492 2.18 16.05 7.75
C GLU A 492 1.28 17.29 7.64
N PHE A 493 0.39 17.33 6.65
CA PHE A 493 -0.58 18.42 6.51
C PHE A 493 -1.81 18.11 7.35
N ASP A 494 -1.84 18.66 8.55
CA ASP A 494 -2.82 18.29 9.58
C ASP A 494 -3.88 19.38 9.75
N ILE A 495 -5.14 19.04 9.52
CA ILE A 495 -6.28 19.95 9.70
C ILE A 495 -6.77 20.05 11.14
N GLY A 496 -6.38 19.12 12.00
CA GLY A 496 -6.80 19.09 13.40
C GLY A 496 -5.74 19.60 14.37
N SER A 497 -4.53 19.90 13.89
CA SER A 497 -3.56 20.76 14.59
C SER A 497 -3.26 22.04 13.81
N ALA A 498 -2.80 23.08 14.51
CA ALA A 498 -2.47 24.37 13.90
C ALA A 498 -0.99 24.74 14.02
N ASP A 499 -0.25 24.13 14.96
CA ASP A 499 1.18 24.37 15.11
C ASP A 499 1.96 23.79 13.92
N THR A 500 2.76 24.64 13.26
CA THR A 500 3.78 24.19 12.31
C THR A 500 5.09 23.96 13.06
N TRP A 501 5.68 22.78 12.95
CA TRP A 501 6.89 22.44 13.70
C TRP A 501 7.75 21.40 13.01
N VAL A 502 9.04 21.39 13.34
CA VAL A 502 10.03 20.41 12.85
C VAL A 502 10.95 19.95 13.97
N THR A 503 11.60 18.80 13.75
CA THR A 503 12.61 18.28 14.68
C THR A 503 13.91 19.08 14.54
N VAL A 504 14.47 19.59 15.63
CA VAL A 504 15.76 20.31 15.61
C VAL A 504 16.94 19.33 15.58
N ALA A 505 18.06 19.76 15.01
CA ALA A 505 19.32 19.02 15.07
C ALA A 505 19.66 18.64 16.52
N HIS A 506 20.08 17.39 16.71
CA HIS A 506 20.43 16.81 18.02
C HIS A 506 19.27 16.63 19.01
N ALA A 507 18.02 16.62 18.52
CA ALA A 507 16.87 16.27 19.34
C ALA A 507 16.93 14.82 19.88
N ASN A 508 16.32 14.61 21.06
CA ASN A 508 16.27 13.32 21.75
C ASN A 508 14.87 12.70 21.66
N CYS A 509 14.74 11.54 21.00
CA CYS A 509 13.44 10.87 20.80
C CYS A 509 13.21 9.63 21.69
N SER A 510 14.16 9.28 22.55
CA SER A 510 14.06 8.26 23.60
C SER A 510 15.12 8.55 24.67
N ARG A 511 15.00 8.02 25.90
CA ARG A 511 15.92 8.32 27.03
C ARG A 511 17.40 8.41 26.60
N ASN A 512 17.90 9.63 26.43
CA ASN A 512 19.26 9.95 25.97
C ASN A 512 19.68 9.31 24.63
N LYS A 513 18.73 9.07 23.72
CA LYS A 513 18.99 8.59 22.36
C LYS A 513 18.57 9.65 21.34
N PRO A 514 19.40 9.91 20.32
CA PRO A 514 19.05 10.82 19.24
C PRO A 514 17.83 10.29 18.47
N CYS A 515 17.12 11.20 17.81
CA CYS A 515 16.03 10.84 16.92
C CYS A 515 16.46 9.93 15.76
N PRO A 516 15.55 9.08 15.22
CA PRO A 516 15.85 8.19 14.10
C PRO A 516 16.50 8.93 12.92
N THR A 517 17.46 8.29 12.26
CA THR A 517 18.27 8.89 11.20
C THR A 517 17.49 9.20 9.91
N GLN A 518 16.28 8.66 9.75
CA GLN A 518 15.43 8.91 8.58
C GLN A 518 14.65 10.23 8.68
N ARG A 519 14.51 10.82 9.89
CA ARG A 519 13.91 12.15 10.06
C ARG A 519 14.93 13.23 9.75
N ARG A 520 14.58 14.15 8.85
CA ARG A 520 15.38 15.34 8.59
C ARG A 520 15.28 16.28 9.79
N ALA A 521 16.45 16.71 10.25
CA ALA A 521 16.55 17.68 11.32
C ALA A 521 16.77 19.09 10.76
N PHE A 522 16.13 20.08 11.37
CA PHE A 522 16.37 21.49 11.09
C PHE A 522 17.63 21.96 11.80
N PHE A 523 18.52 22.58 11.04
CA PHE A 523 19.78 23.15 11.49
C PHE A 523 19.65 24.68 11.53
N PRO A 524 19.39 25.30 12.70
CA PRO A 524 19.18 26.74 12.79
C PRO A 524 20.34 27.57 12.25
N GLU A 525 21.57 27.10 12.44
CA GLU A 525 22.79 27.75 12.00
C GLU A 525 22.96 27.83 10.48
N ARG A 526 22.17 27.04 9.73
CA ARG A 526 22.18 27.04 8.26
C ARG A 526 21.18 28.02 7.66
N SER A 527 20.34 28.66 8.47
CA SER A 527 19.37 29.66 8.02
C SER A 527 19.79 31.07 8.45
N THR A 528 19.98 31.94 7.47
CA THR A 528 20.29 33.36 7.67
C THR A 528 19.09 34.20 8.12
N THR A 529 17.88 33.64 8.05
CA THR A 529 16.63 34.29 8.48
C THR A 529 16.08 33.72 9.79
N PHE A 530 16.77 32.74 10.38
CA PHE A 530 16.39 32.17 11.65
C PHE A 530 16.55 33.18 12.79
N GLU A 531 15.47 33.38 13.53
CA GLU A 531 15.45 34.17 14.75
C GLU A 531 14.99 33.27 15.91
N ALA A 532 15.91 32.99 16.85
CA ALA A 532 15.54 32.35 18.09
C ALA A 532 14.69 33.32 18.92
N THR A 533 13.45 32.95 19.22
CA THR A 533 12.64 33.69 20.20
C THR A 533 13.21 33.48 21.61
N PRO A 534 13.00 34.42 22.56
CA PRO A 534 13.51 34.29 23.92
C PRO A 534 12.90 33.08 24.64
N ALA A 535 13.56 31.91 24.59
CA ALA A 535 13.32 30.68 25.35
C ALA A 535 11.84 30.38 25.72
N LEU A 536 10.89 30.64 24.82
CA LEU A 536 9.48 30.36 25.08
C LEU A 536 9.29 28.85 24.95
N PRO A 537 8.94 28.15 26.04
CA PRO A 537 8.69 26.73 25.99
C PRO A 537 7.48 26.47 25.09
N TRP A 538 7.58 25.40 24.33
CA TRP A 538 6.52 24.92 23.45
C TRP A 538 6.43 23.41 23.62
N ASN A 539 5.23 22.91 23.87
CA ASN A 539 4.99 21.48 23.99
C ASN A 539 3.66 21.10 23.35
N LEU A 540 3.60 19.89 22.82
CA LEU A 540 2.36 19.28 22.35
C LEU A 540 2.12 18.01 23.14
N ASP A 541 0.95 17.91 23.75
CA ASP A 541 0.50 16.72 24.45
C ASP A 541 -0.49 15.97 23.57
N PHE A 542 -0.19 14.70 23.30
CA PHE A 542 -1.10 13.77 22.62
C PHE A 542 -1.64 12.74 23.62
N ASN A 543 -2.93 12.41 23.50
CA ASN A 543 -3.67 11.59 24.48
C ASN A 543 -3.16 10.16 24.72
N ASP A 544 -2.27 9.65 23.86
CA ASP A 544 -1.57 8.37 24.01
C ASP A 544 -0.32 8.46 24.91
N GLY A 545 -0.02 9.66 25.42
CA GLY A 545 1.14 9.95 26.25
C GLY A 545 2.42 10.25 25.47
N VAL A 546 2.32 10.50 24.16
CA VAL A 546 3.37 11.11 23.33
C VAL A 546 3.40 12.61 23.64
N VAL A 547 4.57 13.09 24.06
CA VAL A 547 4.80 14.50 24.40
C VAL A 547 5.93 15.00 23.52
N VAL A 548 5.66 16.09 22.82
CA VAL A 548 6.65 16.88 22.09
C VAL A 548 7.09 18.00 22.98
N ASN A 549 8.40 18.18 23.19
CA ASN A 549 8.91 19.36 23.86
C ASN A 549 9.91 20.08 22.98
N GLY A 550 9.85 21.40 23.02
CA GLY A 550 10.66 22.26 22.20
C GLY A 550 10.60 23.71 22.64
N THR A 551 11.00 24.57 21.72
CA THR A 551 10.95 26.02 21.88
C THR A 551 10.33 26.63 20.64
N LEU A 552 9.61 27.73 20.81
CA LEU A 552 9.21 28.53 19.66
C LEU A 552 10.42 29.23 19.04
N SER A 553 10.39 29.36 17.72
CA SER A 553 11.32 30.14 16.92
C SER A 553 10.58 30.80 15.77
N THR A 554 11.24 31.74 15.09
CA THR A 554 10.71 32.28 13.83
C THR A 554 11.70 32.12 12.71
N ASP A 555 11.20 31.76 11.52
CA ASP A 555 11.99 31.73 10.29
C ASP A 555 11.09 31.96 9.08
N VAL A 556 11.66 31.94 7.87
CA VAL A 556 10.92 31.89 6.61
C VAL A 556 10.35 30.49 6.42
N VAL A 557 9.05 30.40 6.11
CA VAL A 557 8.38 29.15 5.71
C VAL A 557 7.86 29.30 4.28
N GLN A 558 8.15 28.32 3.44
CA GLN A 558 7.75 28.28 2.04
C GLN A 558 6.96 27.01 1.71
N VAL A 559 5.77 27.18 1.14
CA VAL A 559 4.88 26.10 0.69
C VAL A 559 4.15 26.53 -0.59
N ALA A 560 4.06 25.65 -1.59
CA ALA A 560 3.37 25.92 -2.86
C ALA A 560 3.83 27.21 -3.60
N GLY A 561 5.06 27.68 -3.36
CA GLY A 561 5.55 28.96 -3.89
C GLY A 561 5.12 30.20 -3.09
N PHE A 562 4.24 30.06 -2.09
CA PHE A 562 3.98 31.08 -1.08
C PHE A 562 5.14 31.15 -0.08
N VAL A 563 5.48 32.37 0.33
CA VAL A 563 6.55 32.62 1.28
C VAL A 563 5.96 33.42 2.45
N VAL A 564 6.12 32.88 3.65
CA VAL A 564 5.74 33.51 4.91
C VAL A 564 7.02 33.96 5.62
N ASP A 565 7.17 35.27 5.77
CA ASP A 565 8.31 35.85 6.46
C ASP A 565 8.07 35.79 7.98
N ARG A 566 9.08 35.40 8.76
CA ARG A 566 9.03 35.37 10.24
C ARG A 566 7.84 34.54 10.79
N GLN A 567 7.56 33.40 10.19
CA GLN A 567 6.55 32.46 10.68
C GLN A 567 6.98 31.88 12.03
N VAL A 568 6.09 31.94 13.02
CA VAL A 568 6.29 31.25 14.31
C VAL A 568 6.16 29.74 14.10
N MET A 569 7.15 28.99 14.59
CA MET A 569 7.19 27.54 14.47
C MET A 569 7.84 26.87 15.67
N GLY A 570 7.40 25.66 15.98
CA GLY A 570 8.00 24.82 17.01
C GLY A 570 9.30 24.16 16.55
N LEU A 571 10.34 24.22 17.37
CA LEU A 571 11.53 23.40 17.23
C LEU A 571 11.51 22.30 18.28
N ALA A 572 11.12 21.10 17.86
CA ALA A 572 11.04 19.96 18.74
C ALA A 572 12.44 19.46 19.11
N SER A 573 12.77 19.58 20.39
CA SER A 573 14.03 19.16 21.02
C SER A 573 13.95 17.78 21.65
N SER A 574 12.74 17.33 21.99
CA SER A 574 12.51 15.96 22.40
C SER A 574 11.12 15.45 22.03
N PHE A 575 11.05 14.14 21.83
CA PHE A 575 9.84 13.40 21.51
C PHE A 575 9.79 12.13 22.35
N LYS A 576 8.64 11.80 22.92
CA LYS A 576 8.43 10.51 23.56
C LYS A 576 7.72 9.57 22.59
N GLY A 577 8.36 8.47 22.19
CA GLY A 577 7.72 7.46 21.34
C GLY A 577 7.76 7.78 19.84
N ALA A 578 8.75 8.54 19.37
CA ALA A 578 8.91 8.81 17.95
C ALA A 578 9.01 7.51 17.15
N LYS A 579 8.14 7.37 16.15
CA LYS A 579 8.19 6.26 15.18
C LYS A 579 9.09 6.63 14.01
N ASP A 580 9.77 5.62 13.48
CA ASP A 580 10.57 5.76 12.27
C ASP A 580 9.64 5.62 11.06
N ASN A 581 9.04 6.73 10.66
CA ASN A 581 7.93 6.78 9.69
C ASN A 581 8.15 7.77 8.54
N GLY A 582 9.32 8.42 8.46
CA GLY A 582 9.65 9.39 7.42
C GLY A 582 8.92 10.74 7.49
N ILE A 583 8.20 11.03 8.59
CA ILE A 583 7.54 12.32 8.84
C ILE A 583 8.45 13.20 9.70
N ASP A 584 8.79 14.39 9.20
CA ASP A 584 9.79 15.28 9.80
C ASP A 584 9.19 16.26 10.83
N GLY A 585 7.87 16.45 10.76
CA GLY A 585 7.09 17.37 11.57
C GLY A 585 5.66 17.53 11.05
N SER A 586 4.97 18.57 11.52
CA SER A 586 3.60 18.89 11.08
C SER A 586 3.54 20.29 10.46
N PHE A 587 2.68 20.44 9.46
CA PHE A 587 2.23 21.70 8.90
C PHE A 587 0.75 21.87 9.24
N GLY A 588 0.46 22.74 10.21
CA GLY A 588 -0.89 22.97 10.68
C GLY A 588 -1.77 23.70 9.67
N LEU A 589 -2.90 23.08 9.34
CA LEU A 589 -4.03 23.64 8.59
C LEU A 589 -5.25 23.89 9.50
N GLY A 590 -5.13 23.57 10.79
CA GLY A 590 -6.13 23.85 11.79
C GLY A 590 -6.30 25.36 12.06
N PRO A 591 -7.39 25.75 12.74
CA PRO A 591 -7.62 27.15 13.10
C PRO A 591 -6.59 27.64 14.12
N ARG A 592 -6.22 28.92 14.03
CA ARG A 592 -5.25 29.59 14.92
C ARG A 592 -5.41 29.27 16.40
N GLN A 593 -6.65 29.14 16.88
CA GLN A 593 -6.98 28.91 18.28
C GLN A 593 -6.45 27.56 18.81
N LEU A 594 -6.10 26.63 17.91
CA LEU A 594 -5.49 25.35 18.25
C LEU A 594 -3.97 25.42 18.41
N THR A 595 -3.33 26.55 18.05
CA THR A 595 -1.89 26.68 18.28
C THR A 595 -1.60 26.81 19.77
N PHE A 596 -0.50 26.22 20.23
CA PHE A 596 -0.16 26.16 21.66
C PHE A 596 -0.16 27.54 22.36
N HIS A 597 0.28 28.58 21.67
CA HIS A 597 0.31 29.97 22.18
C HIS A 597 -0.70 30.91 21.50
N ASN A 598 -1.63 30.37 20.70
CA ASN A 598 -2.55 31.16 19.87
C ASN A 598 -1.80 32.10 18.88
N ASP A 599 -0.67 31.65 18.34
CA ASP A 599 0.13 32.32 17.32
C ASP A 599 -0.48 32.20 15.91
N PRO A 600 -0.31 33.17 15.01
CA PRO A 600 -0.78 33.06 13.63
C PRO A 600 -0.14 31.87 12.90
N THR A 601 -0.97 31.06 12.24
CA THR A 601 -0.53 29.97 11.36
C THR A 601 0.08 30.51 10.05
N PRO A 602 0.79 29.69 9.27
CA PRO A 602 1.22 30.07 7.92
C PRO A 602 0.06 30.57 7.06
N ILE A 603 -1.11 29.93 7.16
CA ILE A 603 -2.31 30.31 6.42
C ILE A 603 -2.84 31.68 6.87
N ASP A 604 -2.92 31.92 8.18
CA ASP A 604 -3.37 33.21 8.73
C ASP A 604 -2.48 34.35 8.23
N ASN A 605 -1.17 34.16 8.26
CA ASN A 605 -0.21 35.16 7.81
C ASN A 605 -0.34 35.46 6.32
N LEU A 606 -0.56 34.43 5.48
CA LEU A 606 -0.78 34.63 4.04
C LEU A 606 -2.09 35.36 3.73
N ILE A 607 -3.17 35.06 4.46
CA ILE A 607 -4.47 35.71 4.28
C ILE A 607 -4.43 37.15 4.77
N GLN A 608 -3.92 37.40 5.99
CA GLN A 608 -3.86 38.73 6.60
C GLN A 608 -2.98 39.70 5.80
N THR A 609 -1.93 39.18 5.16
CA THR A 609 -1.06 39.99 4.29
C THR A 609 -1.58 40.14 2.86
N GLY A 610 -2.76 39.58 2.55
CA GLY A 610 -3.37 39.62 1.22
C GLY A 610 -2.58 38.85 0.16
N ARG A 611 -1.71 37.91 0.59
CA ARG A 611 -0.87 37.09 -0.29
C ARG A 611 -1.61 35.85 -0.80
N MET A 612 -2.66 35.41 -0.12
CA MET A 612 -3.47 34.24 -0.46
C MET A 612 -4.94 34.53 -0.18
N ARG A 613 -5.84 33.97 -1.00
CA ARG A 613 -7.28 33.93 -0.69
C ARG A 613 -7.55 33.01 0.50
N SER A 614 -8.72 33.11 1.11
CA SER A 614 -9.03 32.42 2.36
C SER A 614 -9.21 30.90 2.25
N GLU A 615 -9.36 30.38 1.02
CA GLU A 615 -9.68 28.97 0.76
C GLU A 615 -8.43 28.09 0.60
N VAL A 616 -8.45 26.94 1.26
CA VAL A 616 -7.56 25.80 0.97
C VAL A 616 -8.41 24.62 0.48
N GLY A 617 -8.27 24.26 -0.79
CA GLY A 617 -8.92 23.10 -1.39
C GLY A 617 -8.16 21.82 -1.12
N VAL A 618 -8.87 20.71 -0.90
CA VAL A 618 -8.31 19.39 -0.59
C VAL A 618 -8.97 18.35 -1.47
N TRP A 619 -8.13 17.64 -2.23
CA TRP A 619 -8.51 16.48 -3.00
C TRP A 619 -7.63 15.30 -2.61
N LEU A 620 -8.23 14.16 -2.32
CA LEU A 620 -7.50 12.93 -2.01
C LEU A 620 -7.89 11.85 -3.03
N GLY A 621 -6.91 11.10 -3.50
CA GLY A 621 -7.12 9.97 -4.39
C GLY A 621 -7.66 8.76 -3.63
N ALA A 622 -8.52 7.98 -4.28
CA ALA A 622 -9.01 6.71 -3.75
C ALA A 622 -7.87 5.73 -3.46
N GLY A 623 -8.07 4.85 -2.48
CA GLY A 623 -7.22 3.66 -2.30
C GLY A 623 -5.74 3.97 -2.02
N ASN A 624 -5.46 5.00 -1.20
CA ASN A 624 -4.12 5.39 -0.75
C ASN A 624 -3.22 6.01 -1.85
N GLN A 625 -3.78 6.53 -2.93
CA GLN A 625 -3.04 7.15 -4.06
C GLN A 625 -2.48 8.57 -3.77
N GLY A 626 -2.44 9.02 -2.51
CA GLY A 626 -2.06 10.39 -2.16
C GLY A 626 -3.17 11.41 -2.45
N GLY A 627 -2.81 12.64 -2.78
CA GLY A 627 -3.76 13.73 -3.03
C GLY A 627 -3.09 15.04 -3.45
N GLU A 628 -3.87 16.11 -3.47
CA GLU A 628 -3.43 17.47 -3.74
C GLU A 628 -4.11 18.47 -2.80
N LEU A 629 -3.32 19.40 -2.26
CA LEU A 629 -3.80 20.62 -1.61
C LEU A 629 -3.71 21.80 -2.56
N ILE A 630 -4.72 22.66 -2.55
CA ILE A 630 -4.82 23.87 -3.36
C ILE A 630 -4.88 25.07 -2.44
N PHE A 631 -3.76 25.76 -2.25
CA PHE A 631 -3.65 26.95 -1.41
C PHE A 631 -4.16 28.18 -2.17
N GLY A 632 -5.08 28.94 -1.58
CA GLY A 632 -5.65 30.16 -2.18
C GLY A 632 -6.79 29.91 -3.17
N GLY A 633 -7.37 28.71 -3.18
CA GLY A 633 -8.51 28.44 -4.03
C GLY A 633 -8.92 26.97 -4.10
N ARG A 634 -9.52 26.62 -5.23
CA ARG A 634 -10.13 25.31 -5.48
C ARG A 634 -9.88 24.87 -6.91
N ASP A 635 -9.93 23.56 -7.16
CA ASP A 635 -9.78 22.99 -8.50
C ASP A 635 -11.10 22.38 -9.00
N ARG A 636 -11.73 23.07 -9.95
CA ARG A 636 -12.98 22.61 -10.60
C ARG A 636 -12.82 21.30 -11.35
N GLY A 637 -11.60 20.91 -11.73
CA GLY A 637 -11.33 19.61 -12.36
C GLY A 637 -11.37 18.43 -11.38
N ARG A 638 -11.41 18.69 -10.06
CA ARG A 638 -11.31 17.68 -9.01
C ARG A 638 -12.65 17.35 -8.33
N TYR A 639 -13.77 17.95 -8.76
CA TYR A 639 -15.10 17.63 -8.23
C TYR A 639 -16.23 17.81 -9.23
N TYR A 640 -17.35 17.13 -8.98
CA TYR A 640 -18.59 17.22 -9.74
C TYR A 640 -19.55 18.24 -9.12
N GLY A 641 -20.25 18.99 -9.97
CA GLY A 641 -21.30 19.92 -9.54
C GLY A 641 -20.76 21.19 -8.86
N GLU A 642 -21.55 21.70 -7.91
CA GLU A 642 -21.21 22.87 -7.10
C GLU A 642 -20.83 22.48 -5.67
N LEU A 643 -19.98 23.29 -5.04
CA LEU A 643 -19.65 23.13 -3.62
C LEU A 643 -20.84 23.57 -2.75
N SER A 644 -21.22 22.69 -1.83
CA SER A 644 -22.17 23.01 -0.75
C SER A 644 -21.38 23.48 0.46
N TYR A 645 -21.59 24.74 0.87
CA TYR A 645 -20.87 25.32 2.01
C TYR A 645 -21.67 25.19 3.30
N TYR A 646 -20.98 24.93 4.40
CA TYR A 646 -21.53 24.83 5.74
C TYR A 646 -20.69 25.68 6.70
N ASN A 647 -21.34 26.41 7.59
CA ASN A 647 -20.63 27.16 8.63
C ASN A 647 -20.08 26.18 9.67
N VAL A 648 -18.83 26.38 10.08
CA VAL A 648 -18.30 25.71 11.27
C VAL A 648 -19.13 26.16 12.48
N PRO A 649 -19.67 25.23 13.29
CA PRO A 649 -20.49 25.56 14.46
C PRO A 649 -19.79 26.55 15.41
N LYS A 650 -20.55 27.52 15.93
CA LYS A 650 -20.04 28.46 16.93
C LYS A 650 -19.58 27.69 18.17
N GLY A 651 -18.33 27.94 18.59
CA GLY A 651 -17.70 27.23 19.72
C GLY A 651 -16.83 26.04 19.31
N SER A 652 -16.92 25.56 18.07
CA SER A 652 -16.02 24.50 17.58
C SER A 652 -14.61 25.04 17.38
N ALA A 653 -13.64 24.40 18.06
CA ALA A 653 -12.22 24.66 17.86
C ALA A 653 -11.68 24.04 16.56
N TYR A 654 -12.39 23.05 16.01
CA TYR A 654 -11.97 22.28 14.82
C TYR A 654 -12.77 22.63 13.57
N TRP A 655 -12.27 22.19 12.41
CA TRP A 655 -13.04 22.12 11.17
C TRP A 655 -14.13 21.07 11.30
N SER A 656 -15.39 21.50 11.34
CA SER A 656 -16.54 20.61 11.52
C SER A 656 -17.79 21.15 10.82
N THR A 657 -18.73 20.25 10.52
CA THR A 657 -20.04 20.58 9.96
C THR A 657 -21.14 20.01 10.86
N PRO A 658 -22.32 20.65 10.94
CA PRO A 658 -23.44 20.10 11.69
C PRO A 658 -23.99 18.85 11.00
N VAL A 659 -24.50 17.89 11.77
CA VAL A 659 -25.27 16.76 11.25
C VAL A 659 -26.75 16.99 11.57
N GLU A 660 -27.60 17.17 10.56
CA GLU A 660 -29.04 17.38 10.75
C GLU A 660 -29.80 16.06 10.95
N SER A 661 -29.49 15.05 10.13
CA SER A 661 -30.11 13.73 10.24
C SER A 661 -29.19 12.60 9.77
N VAL A 662 -29.43 11.41 10.30
CA VAL A 662 -28.78 10.16 9.86
C VAL A 662 -29.86 9.18 9.42
N THR A 663 -29.68 8.59 8.24
CA THR A 663 -30.57 7.57 7.68
C THR A 663 -29.80 6.28 7.40
N VAL A 664 -30.19 5.19 8.03
CA VAL A 664 -29.66 3.84 7.73
C VAL A 664 -30.62 3.16 6.77
N VAL A 665 -30.10 2.70 5.64
CA VAL A 665 -30.80 1.86 4.67
C VAL A 665 -30.11 0.51 4.65
N SER A 666 -30.83 -0.57 4.97
CA SER A 666 -30.27 -1.91 4.94
C SER A 666 -31.19 -2.87 4.19
N ASN A 667 -30.61 -3.63 3.26
CA ASN A 667 -31.30 -4.70 2.53
C ASN A 667 -31.42 -6.01 3.33
N GLN A 668 -31.35 -5.93 4.68
CA GLN A 668 -31.66 -7.07 5.53
C GLN A 668 -33.18 -7.37 5.53
N PRO A 669 -33.59 -8.65 5.43
CA PRO A 669 -34.98 -9.04 5.61
C PRO A 669 -35.45 -8.67 7.02
N ARG A 670 -36.51 -7.89 7.14
CA ARG A 670 -37.24 -7.77 8.42
C ARG A 670 -37.94 -9.08 8.75
N ASP A 671 -38.20 -9.33 10.03
CA ASP A 671 -38.98 -10.49 10.51
C ASP A 671 -40.40 -10.57 9.89
N ASP A 672 -40.88 -9.47 9.30
CA ASP A 672 -42.16 -9.36 8.59
C ASP A 672 -42.09 -9.67 7.08
N GLY A 673 -40.90 -9.98 6.55
CA GLY A 673 -40.69 -10.33 5.13
C GLY A 673 -40.56 -9.13 4.17
N SER A 674 -40.52 -7.89 4.66
CA SER A 674 -40.19 -6.72 3.82
C SER A 674 -38.66 -6.57 3.68
N GLY A 675 -38.17 -6.59 2.43
CA GLY A 675 -36.74 -6.68 2.09
C GLY A 675 -35.92 -5.38 2.19
N LEU A 676 -36.50 -4.29 2.69
CA LEU A 676 -35.79 -3.02 2.90
C LEU A 676 -36.14 -2.48 4.28
N SER A 677 -35.14 -2.34 5.15
CA SER A 677 -35.29 -1.63 6.42
C SER A 677 -34.65 -0.25 6.31
N THR A 678 -35.46 0.79 6.52
CA THR A 678 -34.99 2.17 6.61
C THR A 678 -35.25 2.69 8.01
N PHE A 679 -34.21 3.25 8.62
CA PHE A 679 -34.26 3.96 9.89
C PHE A 679 -33.75 5.38 9.69
N ARG A 680 -34.46 6.37 10.22
CA ARG A 680 -34.06 7.77 10.16
C ARG A 680 -34.22 8.40 11.53
N THR A 681 -33.22 9.18 11.92
CA THR A 681 -33.25 10.00 13.13
C THR A 681 -32.85 11.43 12.77
N ASP A 682 -33.67 12.39 13.20
CA ASP A 682 -33.56 13.81 12.89
C ASP A 682 -33.16 14.61 14.15
N GLN A 683 -32.71 15.85 13.99
CA GLN A 683 -32.38 16.79 15.09
C GLN A 683 -31.23 16.31 15.98
N ILE A 684 -30.12 15.92 15.36
CA ILE A 684 -28.93 15.48 16.07
C ILE A 684 -28.20 16.71 16.64
N GLU A 685 -28.16 16.86 17.97
CA GLU A 685 -27.34 17.90 18.62
C GLU A 685 -25.85 17.56 18.52
N SER A 686 -25.22 17.88 17.38
CA SER A 686 -23.80 17.64 17.11
C SER A 686 -22.89 18.74 17.68
N ARG A 687 -23.09 19.15 18.94
CA ARG A 687 -22.25 20.22 19.54
C ARG A 687 -20.90 19.65 19.95
N ILE A 688 -19.84 20.12 19.28
CA ILE A 688 -18.45 19.92 19.69
C ILE A 688 -18.03 21.20 20.42
N GLY A 689 -17.67 21.11 21.71
CA GLY A 689 -16.97 22.19 22.42
C GLY A 689 -17.79 23.09 23.35
N ASP A 690 -18.93 22.65 23.89
CA ASP A 690 -19.36 23.15 25.22
C ASP A 690 -19.13 22.03 26.24
N ASN A 691 -19.06 22.35 27.54
CA ASN A 691 -18.82 21.43 28.65
C ASN A 691 -19.88 20.31 28.80
N THR A 692 -20.31 19.67 27.71
CA THR A 692 -21.20 18.53 27.69
C THR A 692 -20.49 17.32 28.28
N LYS A 693 -20.84 17.01 29.53
CA LYS A 693 -20.35 15.86 30.31
C LYS A 693 -20.77 14.48 29.76
N GLN A 694 -20.99 14.33 28.45
CA GLN A 694 -21.35 13.04 27.86
C GLN A 694 -20.35 12.66 26.75
N PRO A 695 -19.75 11.47 26.82
CA PRO A 695 -18.82 10.99 25.80
C PRO A 695 -19.56 10.84 24.47
N MET A 696 -19.09 11.48 23.40
CA MET A 696 -19.62 11.28 22.05
C MET A 696 -19.20 9.91 21.50
N VAL A 697 -19.97 9.36 20.55
CA VAL A 697 -19.60 8.14 19.82
C VAL A 697 -19.10 8.53 18.44
N ILE A 698 -17.93 8.02 18.09
CA ILE A 698 -17.22 8.29 16.84
C ILE A 698 -17.53 7.17 15.86
N PHE A 699 -17.97 7.53 14.66
CA PHE A 699 -18.00 6.64 13.51
C PHE A 699 -16.75 6.94 12.69
N ASP A 700 -15.77 6.06 12.82
CA ASP A 700 -14.52 6.08 12.06
C ASP A 700 -14.66 5.17 10.84
N THR A 701 -14.81 5.75 9.65
CA THR A 701 -14.96 4.99 8.39
C THR A 701 -13.61 4.75 7.69
N SER A 702 -12.49 4.98 8.39
CA SER A 702 -11.10 5.04 7.89
C SER A 702 -10.81 6.29 7.07
N THR A 703 -11.89 6.98 6.69
CA THR A 703 -11.92 8.13 5.81
C THR A 703 -12.74 9.23 6.48
N ASP A 704 -13.73 8.96 7.30
CA ASP A 704 -14.45 9.99 8.05
C ASP A 704 -14.46 9.74 9.54
N LEU A 705 -14.41 10.82 10.31
CA LEU A 705 -14.74 10.83 11.73
C LEU A 705 -16.06 11.58 11.93
N ILE A 706 -17.13 10.83 12.18
CA ILE A 706 -18.45 11.41 12.42
C ILE A 706 -18.80 11.23 13.88
N MET A 707 -19.00 12.34 14.58
CA MET A 707 -19.37 12.32 15.99
C MET A 707 -20.89 12.36 16.11
N LEU A 708 -21.46 11.29 16.66
CA LEU A 708 -22.88 11.19 16.94
C LEU A 708 -23.10 11.09 18.47
N PRO A 709 -24.19 11.67 19.00
CA PRO A 709 -24.59 11.44 20.38
C PRO A 709 -24.74 9.94 20.64
N PRO A 710 -24.40 9.43 21.85
CA PRO A 710 -24.45 8.00 22.17
C PRO A 710 -25.78 7.34 21.82
N ARG A 711 -26.91 8.02 22.07
CA ARG A 711 -28.24 7.52 21.74
C ARG A 711 -28.44 7.33 20.24
N VAL A 712 -27.95 8.27 19.43
CA VAL A 712 -28.04 8.21 17.97
C VAL A 712 -27.15 7.10 17.44
N ALA A 713 -25.94 6.98 17.98
CA ALA A 713 -25.01 5.93 17.60
C ALA A 713 -25.51 4.52 17.95
N GLU A 714 -26.09 4.34 19.14
CA GLU A 714 -26.72 3.10 19.55
C GLU A 714 -27.88 2.73 18.61
N GLN A 715 -28.72 3.71 18.25
CA GLN A 715 -29.80 3.50 17.28
C GLN A 715 -29.29 3.11 15.90
N VAL A 716 -28.24 3.77 15.39
CA VAL A 716 -27.62 3.40 14.12
C VAL A 716 -27.04 1.99 14.19
N HIS A 717 -26.32 1.66 15.28
CA HIS A 717 -25.76 0.34 15.51
C HIS A 717 -26.82 -0.76 15.52
N GLN A 718 -27.95 -0.55 16.21
CA GLN A 718 -29.08 -1.48 16.23
C GLN A 718 -29.65 -1.79 14.84
N HIS A 719 -29.60 -0.83 13.91
CA HIS A 719 -30.17 -0.99 12.56
C HIS A 719 -29.20 -1.55 11.52
N ILE A 720 -27.89 -1.46 11.75
CA ILE A 720 -26.88 -2.16 10.94
C ILE A 720 -26.54 -3.55 11.51
N HIS A 721 -27.08 -3.87 12.68
CA HIS A 721 -26.83 -5.11 13.38
C HIS A 721 -27.78 -6.25 12.91
N ASN A 722 -27.25 -7.47 12.77
CA ASN A 722 -28.02 -8.67 12.42
C ASN A 722 -28.37 -9.47 13.69
N TYR A 723 -29.66 -9.56 14.02
CA TYR A 723 -30.21 -10.12 15.28
C TYR A 723 -29.73 -11.55 15.62
N PHE A 724 -29.21 -12.30 14.64
CA PHE A 724 -28.72 -13.67 14.81
C PHE A 724 -27.53 -13.80 15.79
N PHE A 725 -26.82 -12.71 16.13
CA PHE A 725 -25.61 -12.72 16.97
C PHE A 725 -25.83 -12.34 18.45
N GLY A 726 -27.05 -11.95 18.85
CA GLY A 726 -27.50 -11.81 20.24
C GLY A 726 -26.48 -11.22 21.24
N LEU A 727 -25.80 -12.10 22.00
CA LEU A 727 -24.93 -11.77 23.15
C LEU A 727 -23.54 -11.21 22.80
N TYR A 728 -23.09 -11.30 21.54
CA TYR A 728 -21.73 -10.92 21.11
C TYR A 728 -21.67 -9.65 20.25
N SER A 729 -22.84 -9.09 19.98
CA SER A 729 -23.04 -7.89 19.20
C SER A 729 -23.54 -6.75 20.09
N GLY A 730 -22.81 -5.64 20.08
CA GLY A 730 -23.07 -4.49 20.94
C GLY A 730 -21.79 -3.75 21.28
N TYR A 731 -21.87 -2.83 22.24
CA TYR A 731 -20.69 -2.16 22.77
C TYR A 731 -19.87 -3.13 23.65
N SER A 732 -18.63 -3.39 23.26
CA SER A 732 -17.69 -4.14 24.10
C SER A 732 -17.04 -3.20 25.11
N LEU A 733 -17.41 -3.33 26.39
CA LEU A 733 -16.78 -2.59 27.49
C LEU A 733 -15.28 -2.92 27.64
N ILE A 734 -14.85 -4.10 27.19
CA ILE A 734 -13.45 -4.53 27.28
C ILE A 734 -12.59 -3.79 26.24
N PHE A 735 -13.13 -3.61 25.03
CA PHE A 735 -12.38 -3.02 23.92
C PHE A 735 -12.71 -1.53 23.70
N GLY A 736 -13.83 -1.05 24.24
CA GLY A 736 -14.38 0.28 24.02
C GLY A 736 -14.87 0.53 22.60
N LEU A 737 -15.33 -0.53 21.93
CA LEU A 737 -15.73 -0.51 20.51
C LEU A 737 -17.08 -1.21 20.35
N TYR A 738 -17.89 -0.75 19.40
CA TYR A 738 -19.05 -1.50 18.95
C TYR A 738 -18.63 -2.62 17.99
N THR A 739 -19.26 -3.79 18.11
CA THR A 739 -19.02 -4.93 17.22
C THR A 739 -20.11 -5.06 16.18
N VAL A 740 -19.74 -5.41 14.94
CA VAL A 740 -20.66 -5.68 13.82
C VAL A 740 -20.35 -7.03 13.19
N SER A 741 -21.27 -7.56 12.38
CA SER A 741 -20.96 -8.76 11.60
C SER A 741 -19.86 -8.45 10.57
N CYS A 742 -18.88 -9.34 10.39
CA CYS A 742 -17.90 -9.18 9.31
C CYS A 742 -18.55 -9.19 7.92
N SER A 743 -19.72 -9.81 7.80
CA SER A 743 -20.51 -9.83 6.55
C SER A 743 -21.30 -8.54 6.31
N LEU A 744 -21.24 -7.56 7.21
CA LEU A 744 -21.88 -6.26 7.01
C LEU A 744 -21.34 -5.55 5.75
N GLY A 745 -20.06 -5.76 5.40
CA GLY A 745 -19.50 -5.27 4.15
C GLY A 745 -20.04 -5.97 2.90
N ASP A 746 -20.52 -7.21 3.03
CA ASP A 746 -21.14 -7.95 1.92
C ASP A 746 -22.64 -7.64 1.79
N MET A 747 -23.25 -7.07 2.84
CA MET A 747 -24.63 -6.61 2.85
C MET A 747 -24.71 -5.20 2.25
N GLU A 748 -25.69 -4.94 1.38
CA GLU A 748 -26.01 -3.58 0.91
C GLU A 748 -26.63 -2.79 2.06
N THR A 749 -25.79 -2.22 2.92
CA THR A 749 -26.16 -1.33 4.02
C THR A 749 -25.47 0.01 3.82
N ASP A 750 -26.27 1.09 3.81
CA ASP A 750 -25.83 2.45 3.59
C ASP A 750 -26.25 3.33 4.77
N ILE A 751 -25.30 4.10 5.31
CA ILE A 751 -25.56 5.14 6.29
C ILE A 751 -25.45 6.47 5.57
N TRP A 752 -26.56 7.19 5.49
CA TRP A 752 -26.63 8.50 4.86
C TRP A 752 -26.62 9.61 5.92
N ILE A 753 -25.75 10.59 5.71
CA ILE A 753 -25.55 11.74 6.58
C ILE A 753 -26.06 12.99 5.88
N ASP A 754 -27.04 13.66 6.45
CA ASP A 754 -27.54 14.95 5.98
C ASP A 754 -26.97 16.06 6.85
N LEU A 755 -26.24 16.99 6.24
CA LEU A 755 -25.63 18.14 6.93
C LEU A 755 -26.57 19.35 7.00
N GLY A 756 -27.78 19.22 6.44
CA GLY A 756 -28.77 20.26 6.38
C GLY A 756 -28.62 21.21 5.19
N PRO A 757 -29.34 22.35 5.18
CA PRO A 757 -29.29 23.27 4.07
C PRO A 757 -27.93 23.97 3.99
N PRO A 758 -27.29 24.03 2.80
CA PRO A 758 -26.05 24.76 2.65
C PRO A 758 -26.28 26.27 2.83
N VAL A 759 -25.23 26.96 3.26
CA VAL A 759 -25.19 28.41 3.33
C VAL A 759 -24.55 28.98 2.06
N PRO A 760 -24.86 30.24 1.69
CA PRO A 760 -24.13 30.92 0.63
C PRO A 760 -22.64 31.00 0.99
N MET A 761 -21.78 30.75 0.00
CA MET A 761 -20.37 31.09 0.08
C MET A 761 -20.26 32.60 0.30
N VAL A 762 -19.46 33.02 1.29
CA VAL A 762 -19.14 34.44 1.47
C VAL A 762 -17.98 34.77 0.54
N PRO A 763 -18.15 35.60 -0.50
CA PRO A 763 -17.06 35.93 -1.41
C PRO A 763 -16.02 36.79 -0.69
N ASP A 764 -14.74 36.46 -0.87
CA ASP A 764 -13.63 37.33 -0.44
C ASP A 764 -13.78 38.70 -1.12
N VAL A 765 -13.94 39.76 -0.33
CA VAL A 765 -13.90 41.13 -0.85
C VAL A 765 -12.45 41.42 -1.23
N ALA A 766 -12.18 41.57 -2.52
CA ALA A 766 -10.85 41.97 -3.00
C ALA A 766 -10.40 43.25 -2.27
N PRO A 767 -9.13 43.33 -1.81
CA PRO A 767 -8.65 44.50 -1.10
C PRO A 767 -8.82 45.73 -2.00
N SER A 768 -9.57 46.71 -1.50
CA SER A 768 -9.71 48.01 -2.16
C SER A 768 -8.32 48.64 -2.31
N PRO A 769 -7.94 49.19 -3.47
CA PRO A 769 -6.67 49.88 -3.59
C PRO A 769 -6.70 51.12 -2.69
N SER A 770 -5.91 51.09 -1.61
CA SER A 770 -5.75 52.24 -0.72
C SER A 770 -4.90 53.33 -1.41
N PRO A 771 -5.12 54.61 -1.07
CA PRO A 771 -4.90 55.73 -1.98
C PRO A 771 -3.41 55.99 -2.23
N SER A 772 -3.06 56.17 -3.50
CA SER A 772 -1.72 56.53 -3.94
C SER A 772 -1.23 57.79 -3.23
N LYS A 773 -0.13 57.67 -2.48
CA LYS A 773 0.59 58.80 -1.89
C LYS A 773 1.03 59.77 -2.99
N SER A 774 0.58 61.01 -2.84
CA SER A 774 1.02 62.19 -3.58
C SER A 774 2.55 62.29 -3.62
N LYS A 775 3.12 62.38 -4.83
CA LYS A 775 4.41 63.04 -5.04
C LYS A 775 4.20 64.24 -5.96
N THR A 776 4.42 65.39 -5.36
CA THR A 776 4.71 66.68 -5.97
C THR A 776 5.69 66.57 -7.13
N SER A 777 5.31 67.10 -8.30
CA SER A 777 6.26 67.74 -9.21
C SER A 777 5.60 68.95 -9.88
N THR A 778 6.42 69.97 -10.03
CA THR A 778 6.10 71.36 -10.30
C THR A 778 5.95 71.60 -11.80
N VAL A 779 4.87 72.30 -12.17
CA VAL A 779 4.67 73.27 -13.28
C VAL A 779 5.46 73.08 -14.59
N GLY A 780 4.71 72.82 -15.66
CA GLY A 780 5.03 73.18 -17.05
C GLY A 780 3.73 73.32 -17.85
N GLN A 781 3.40 74.55 -18.27
CA GLN A 781 2.18 74.91 -19.02
C GLN A 781 2.25 74.60 -20.52
N ARG A 782 1.04 74.54 -21.14
CA ARG A 782 0.67 74.76 -22.57
C ARG A 782 0.90 73.56 -23.52
N LEU A 783 0.01 73.19 -24.46
CA LEU A 783 -1.09 73.85 -25.19
C LEU A 783 -2.18 72.84 -25.62
N GLN A 784 -3.36 73.37 -25.98
CA GLN A 784 -4.55 72.72 -26.55
C GLN A 784 -4.29 72.03 -27.90
N GLY A 785 -5.06 70.97 -28.20
CA GLY A 785 -5.22 70.40 -29.54
C GLY A 785 -6.38 69.40 -29.58
N SER A 786 -7.31 69.63 -30.49
CA SER A 786 -8.68 69.12 -30.60
C SER A 786 -8.86 67.76 -31.29
N ASN A 787 -9.98 67.10 -30.98
CA ASN A 787 -10.85 66.25 -31.82
C ASN A 787 -10.24 65.23 -32.81
N SER A 788 -10.62 63.96 -32.66
CA SER A 788 -11.54 63.33 -33.63
C SER A 788 -12.12 62.00 -33.12
N SER A 789 -13.42 61.88 -33.34
CA SER A 789 -14.29 60.73 -33.16
C SER A 789 -14.13 59.73 -34.32
N HIS A 790 -13.99 58.45 -34.01
CA HIS A 790 -14.48 57.39 -34.91
C HIS A 790 -15.14 56.26 -34.11
N THR A 791 -16.42 56.11 -34.40
CA THR A 791 -17.35 55.10 -33.92
C THR A 791 -17.43 53.90 -34.87
N ASN A 792 -17.78 52.75 -34.27
CA ASN A 792 -18.48 51.56 -34.79
C ASN A 792 -17.63 50.38 -35.33
N PRO A 793 -18.18 49.14 -35.29
CA PRO A 793 -19.43 48.66 -34.67
C PRO A 793 -19.26 47.44 -33.74
N ALA A 794 -20.32 47.18 -32.97
CA ALA A 794 -20.52 46.01 -32.14
C ALA A 794 -20.60 44.69 -32.94
N SER A 795 -20.00 43.63 -32.39
CA SER A 795 -20.17 42.24 -32.81
C SER A 795 -21.13 41.51 -31.85
N PRO A 796 -21.96 40.57 -32.34
CA PRO A 796 -23.05 39.94 -31.59
C PRO A 796 -22.56 38.91 -30.56
N PRO A 797 -23.38 38.54 -29.55
CA PRO A 797 -23.00 37.52 -28.58
C PRO A 797 -23.15 36.12 -29.19
N PRO A 798 -22.13 35.24 -29.16
CA PRO A 798 -22.31 33.81 -29.42
C PRO A 798 -22.63 33.10 -28.10
N GLN A 799 -23.89 32.79 -27.86
CA GLN A 799 -24.48 31.44 -27.93
C GLN A 799 -23.92 30.44 -26.91
N HIS A 800 -24.82 29.99 -26.02
CA HIS A 800 -24.64 28.89 -25.06
C HIS A 800 -24.00 27.66 -25.70
N PRO A 801 -23.03 26.98 -25.04
CA PRO A 801 -22.54 25.70 -25.52
C PRO A 801 -23.67 24.67 -25.49
N ALA A 802 -23.86 24.02 -26.65
CA ALA A 802 -24.74 22.88 -26.83
C ALA A 802 -24.34 21.72 -25.90
N SER A 803 -25.34 20.97 -25.45
CA SER A 803 -25.21 19.75 -24.65
C SER A 803 -24.23 18.75 -25.30
N PRO A 804 -23.36 18.06 -24.54
CA PRO A 804 -22.44 17.07 -25.13
C PRO A 804 -23.20 15.84 -25.66
N PRO A 805 -22.69 15.20 -26.73
CA PRO A 805 -23.29 14.00 -27.29
C PRO A 805 -23.11 12.79 -26.36
N SER A 806 -24.16 11.97 -26.30
CA SER A 806 -24.21 10.70 -25.56
C SER A 806 -23.19 9.69 -26.09
N GLY A 807 -22.00 9.66 -25.48
CA GLY A 807 -21.01 8.59 -25.58
C GLY A 807 -21.40 7.35 -24.75
N PRO A 808 -20.66 6.24 -24.88
CA PRO A 808 -21.04 4.96 -24.29
C PRO A 808 -21.18 5.09 -22.78
N ILE A 809 -22.30 4.58 -22.25
CA ILE A 809 -22.63 4.55 -20.82
C ILE A 809 -21.55 3.72 -20.11
N PHE A 810 -20.54 4.40 -19.57
CA PHE A 810 -19.72 3.86 -18.51
C PHE A 810 -20.66 3.54 -17.33
N LYS A 811 -20.55 2.34 -16.76
CA LYS A 811 -21.30 1.96 -15.56
C LYS A 811 -21.09 3.05 -14.50
N GLN A 812 -22.17 3.74 -14.13
CA GLN A 812 -22.21 4.72 -13.06
C GLN A 812 -21.53 4.13 -11.82
N THR A 813 -20.53 4.83 -11.30
CA THR A 813 -20.06 4.68 -9.92
C THR A 813 -21.29 4.78 -9.00
N PRO A 814 -21.43 3.91 -7.97
CA PRO A 814 -22.56 4.03 -7.06
C PRO A 814 -22.43 5.36 -6.32
N PHE A 815 -23.45 6.21 -6.44
CA PHE A 815 -23.44 7.59 -5.94
C PHE A 815 -23.00 7.68 -4.47
N THR A 816 -22.01 8.55 -4.19
CA THR A 816 -21.50 8.89 -2.85
C THR A 816 -22.30 10.01 -2.19
N THR A 817 -23.14 10.69 -2.98
CA THR A 817 -24.02 11.76 -2.53
C THR A 817 -25.38 11.64 -3.19
N GLU A 818 -26.43 12.08 -2.50
CA GLU A 818 -27.79 12.10 -3.01
C GLU A 818 -28.42 13.46 -2.74
N ARG A 819 -29.09 14.00 -3.76
CA ARG A 819 -29.78 15.27 -3.65
C ARG A 819 -31.12 15.08 -2.96
N LEU A 820 -31.37 15.89 -1.93
CA LEU A 820 -32.64 15.94 -1.22
C LEU A 820 -33.55 17.04 -1.79
N ASP A 821 -34.84 16.97 -1.46
CA ASP A 821 -35.80 18.00 -1.83
C ASP A 821 -35.38 19.36 -1.23
N GLY A 822 -35.05 20.31 -2.12
CA GLY A 822 -34.56 21.64 -1.76
C GLY A 822 -33.40 22.11 -2.65
N PRO A 823 -33.11 23.42 -2.70
CA PRO A 823 -31.97 23.94 -3.46
C PRO A 823 -30.65 23.51 -2.80
N GLN A 824 -29.81 22.78 -3.55
CA GLN A 824 -28.44 22.38 -3.17
C GLN A 824 -28.31 21.53 -1.89
N ARG A 825 -29.40 20.98 -1.33
CA ARG A 825 -29.33 20.08 -0.16
C ARG A 825 -28.86 18.70 -0.59
N MET A 826 -27.83 18.18 0.07
CA MET A 826 -27.20 16.91 -0.24
C MET A 826 -27.09 16.05 1.02
N ARG A 827 -27.24 14.74 0.87
CA ARG A 827 -26.82 13.76 1.87
C ARG A 827 -25.64 12.94 1.35
N TYR A 828 -24.77 12.52 2.24
CA TYR A 828 -23.49 11.86 1.96
C TYR A 828 -23.56 10.40 2.43
N ARG A 829 -23.08 9.46 1.60
CA ARG A 829 -23.19 8.02 1.85
C ARG A 829 -21.92 7.47 2.51
N ILE A 830 -22.12 6.62 3.51
CA ILE A 830 -21.11 5.72 4.08
C ILE A 830 -21.57 4.30 3.81
N SER A 831 -20.72 3.47 3.21
CA SER A 831 -21.03 2.06 2.99
C SER A 831 -20.79 1.25 4.26
N GLY A 832 -21.58 0.19 4.47
CA GLY A 832 -21.34 -0.82 5.50
C GLY A 832 -19.96 -1.46 5.40
N ARG A 833 -19.32 -1.44 4.21
CA ARG A 833 -17.92 -1.83 4.01
C ARG A 833 -16.94 -0.93 4.72
N ASP A 834 -17.18 0.38 4.71
CA ASP A 834 -16.24 1.39 5.19
C ASP A 834 -16.14 1.40 6.73
N ILE A 835 -17.13 0.81 7.41
CA ILE A 835 -17.17 0.70 8.87
C ILE A 835 -16.72 -0.67 9.42
N VAL A 836 -16.35 -1.65 8.58
CA VAL A 836 -15.87 -2.98 9.03
C VAL A 836 -14.34 -2.98 9.07
N ARG A 837 -13.71 -3.23 10.24
CA ARG A 837 -12.25 -3.08 10.41
C ARG A 837 -11.50 -4.40 10.54
N GLU A 838 -11.67 -5.09 11.66
CA GLU A 838 -10.82 -6.23 12.02
C GLU A 838 -11.66 -7.42 12.48
N ARG A 839 -11.28 -8.62 12.01
CA ARG A 839 -11.99 -9.87 12.30
C ARG A 839 -11.55 -10.47 13.63
N ILE A 840 -12.51 -10.71 14.50
CA ILE A 840 -12.36 -11.44 15.75
C ILE A 840 -13.03 -12.82 15.57
N PRO A 841 -12.28 -13.92 15.69
CA PRO A 841 -12.85 -15.25 15.71
C PRO A 841 -13.65 -15.46 17.00
N VAL A 842 -14.92 -15.86 16.91
CA VAL A 842 -15.74 -16.24 18.08
C VAL A 842 -16.15 -17.71 17.93
N PHE A 843 -15.98 -18.50 19.00
CA PHE A 843 -16.24 -19.95 19.06
C PHE A 843 -15.63 -20.78 17.92
N GLY A 844 -14.37 -21.22 18.08
CA GLY A 844 -13.80 -22.29 17.25
C GLY A 844 -13.73 -22.01 15.75
N GLY A 845 -13.77 -20.75 15.32
CA GLY A 845 -13.65 -20.33 13.91
C GLY A 845 -14.94 -20.41 13.09
N LEU A 846 -16.08 -20.75 13.70
CA LEU A 846 -17.35 -20.94 12.98
C LEU A 846 -18.17 -19.64 12.83
N MET A 847 -17.95 -18.62 13.67
CA MET A 847 -18.69 -17.35 13.65
C MET A 847 -17.69 -16.17 13.64
N ASN A 848 -17.78 -15.31 12.63
CA ASN A 848 -16.89 -14.14 12.47
C ASN A 848 -17.59 -12.85 12.89
N VAL A 849 -17.10 -12.22 13.96
CA VAL A 849 -17.49 -10.88 14.40
C VAL A 849 -16.37 -9.92 14.04
N CYS A 850 -16.70 -8.72 13.58
CA CYS A 850 -15.70 -7.70 13.28
C CYS A 850 -15.85 -6.51 14.23
N PHE A 851 -14.74 -5.87 14.57
CA PHE A 851 -14.81 -4.53 15.15
C PHE A 851 -15.41 -3.58 14.12
N SER A 852 -16.38 -2.78 14.55
CA SER A 852 -16.85 -1.66 13.74
C SER A 852 -15.96 -0.44 13.96
N GLY A 853 -15.93 0.44 12.99
CA GLY A 853 -15.43 1.80 13.13
C GLY A 853 -16.19 2.65 14.15
N ILE A 854 -17.25 2.13 14.77
CA ILE A 854 -18.05 2.86 15.75
C ILE A 854 -17.40 2.67 17.13
N GLN A 855 -16.89 3.75 17.71
CA GLN A 855 -16.12 3.78 18.96
C GLN A 855 -16.77 4.72 19.97
N ALA A 856 -16.97 4.28 21.22
CA ALA A 856 -17.37 5.21 22.28
C ALA A 856 -16.12 5.74 22.98
N SER A 857 -16.12 7.03 23.35
CA SER A 857 -15.04 7.61 24.16
C SER A 857 -14.88 6.83 25.48
N LYS A 858 -13.64 6.54 25.88
CA LYS A 858 -13.32 5.70 27.05
C LYS A 858 -13.28 6.51 28.35
N LYS A 859 -13.20 7.84 28.29
CA LYS A 859 -13.27 8.77 29.44
C LYS A 859 -14.04 10.05 29.12
N GLU A 860 -14.47 10.75 30.18
CA GLU A 860 -15.13 12.07 30.10
C GLU A 860 -14.18 13.17 29.56
N ASP A 861 -12.87 12.98 29.70
CA ASP A 861 -11.81 13.96 29.36
C ASP A 861 -10.94 13.50 28.16
N ASP A 862 -11.37 12.53 27.35
CA ASP A 862 -10.61 12.14 26.17
C ASP A 862 -10.71 13.25 25.10
N ASP A 863 -9.76 14.19 25.12
CA ASP A 863 -9.49 15.16 24.05
C ASP A 863 -8.90 14.46 22.82
N TRP A 864 -9.69 13.67 22.11
CA TRP A 864 -9.22 13.01 20.88
C TRP A 864 -8.58 14.07 19.97
N VAL A 865 -7.26 13.96 19.78
CA VAL A 865 -6.52 14.83 18.88
C VAL A 865 -6.99 14.46 17.48
N PHE A 866 -7.87 15.29 16.94
CA PHE A 866 -8.27 15.24 15.54
C PHE A 866 -7.00 15.41 14.71
N GLY A 867 -6.68 14.41 13.91
CA GLY A 867 -5.54 14.43 13.01
C GLY A 867 -5.78 13.34 11.96
N ASN A 868 -6.08 13.79 10.75
CA ASN A 868 -6.03 13.02 9.48
C ASN A 868 -7.05 11.92 9.20
N ILE A 869 -8.34 12.21 9.07
CA ILE A 869 -9.26 11.25 8.43
C ILE A 869 -10.31 12.04 7.62
N TRP A 870 -10.17 12.03 6.28
CA TRP A 870 -10.97 12.76 5.26
C TRP A 870 -11.91 11.90 4.40
N PHE A 871 -13.13 12.39 4.15
CA PHE A 871 -14.16 11.82 3.25
C PHE A 871 -13.57 11.33 1.94
N MET A 872 -13.16 10.06 1.88
CA MET A 872 -12.75 9.49 0.61
C MET A 872 -13.96 9.56 -0.32
N ASN A 873 -13.72 10.03 -1.53
CA ASN A 873 -14.71 10.36 -2.55
C ASN A 873 -15.35 11.76 -2.49
N ASN A 874 -14.96 12.65 -1.57
CA ASN A 874 -15.37 14.06 -1.59
C ASN A 874 -14.18 15.01 -1.74
N TYR A 875 -14.43 16.15 -2.39
CA TYR A 875 -13.55 17.30 -2.46
C TYR A 875 -14.00 18.29 -1.41
N VAL A 876 -13.05 18.85 -0.66
CA VAL A 876 -13.36 19.78 0.42
C VAL A 876 -12.61 21.09 0.25
N THR A 877 -13.22 22.18 0.67
CA THR A 877 -12.56 23.49 0.82
C THR A 877 -12.67 23.96 2.25
N LEU A 878 -11.55 24.43 2.81
CA LEU A 878 -11.48 25.05 4.13
C LEU A 878 -11.36 26.57 3.93
N ASP A 879 -12.39 27.34 4.26
CA ASP A 879 -12.34 28.80 4.26
C ASP A 879 -11.91 29.30 5.65
N HIS A 880 -10.64 29.68 5.76
CA HIS A 880 -10.00 30.14 6.98
C HIS A 880 -10.52 31.49 7.48
N HIS A 881 -11.06 32.33 6.60
CA HIS A 881 -11.55 33.66 6.97
C HIS A 881 -12.99 33.61 7.46
N HIS A 882 -13.88 32.95 6.70
CA HIS A 882 -15.31 32.90 7.00
C HIS A 882 -15.70 31.71 7.88
N ARG A 883 -14.76 30.80 8.18
CA ARG A 883 -15.00 29.57 8.94
C ARG A 883 -16.11 28.74 8.28
N GLN A 884 -15.96 28.48 6.99
CA GLN A 884 -16.86 27.64 6.20
C GLN A 884 -16.13 26.40 5.66
N VAL A 885 -16.83 25.27 5.60
CA VAL A 885 -16.37 24.04 4.94
C VAL A 885 -17.24 23.81 3.71
N GLY A 886 -16.63 23.79 2.53
CA GLY A 886 -17.29 23.46 1.28
C GLY A 886 -17.08 22.00 0.93
N ILE A 887 -18.13 21.30 0.49
CA ILE A 887 -18.06 19.86 0.17
C ILE A 887 -18.74 19.60 -1.17
N ALA A 888 -18.09 18.80 -2.03
CA ALA A 888 -18.62 18.29 -3.28
C ALA A 888 -18.13 16.85 -3.51
N ALA A 889 -18.79 16.10 -4.40
CA ALA A 889 -18.31 14.78 -4.79
C ALA A 889 -17.00 14.93 -5.59
N ALA A 890 -15.94 14.24 -5.18
CA ALA A 890 -14.65 14.30 -5.86
C ALA A 890 -14.66 13.51 -7.17
N VAL A 891 -13.91 14.01 -8.17
CA VAL A 891 -13.50 13.24 -9.34
C VAL A 891 -12.40 12.29 -8.87
N GLN A 892 -12.67 10.99 -8.88
CA GLN A 892 -11.67 9.98 -8.55
C GLN A 892 -10.76 9.73 -9.76
N SER A 893 -9.46 9.54 -9.49
CA SER A 893 -8.42 9.28 -10.48
C SER A 893 -8.47 7.87 -11.05
#